data_AF-Q8EL73-F1
#
_entry.id   AF-Q8EL73-F1
#
_cell.length_a   1.000
_cell.length_b   1.000
_cell.length_c   1.000
_cell.angle_alpha   90.00
_cell.angle_beta   90.00
_cell.angle_gamma   90.00
#
_symmetry.space_group_name_H-M   'P 1'
#
loop_
_entity.id
_entity.type
_entity.pdbx_description
1 polymer ?
#
loop_
_entity_poly.entity_id
_entity_poly.type
_entity_poly.pdbx_seq_one_letter_code
_entity_poly.pdbx_strand_id
1 'polypeptide(L)'
;MKIKMKVKHLTLIITSVVFLTLLTFFVILPQYQLYSAEKQANADAPNSKAAILQILEDDHIFEKQKWRIIGEYMLQDEPGHETYDIVIAPSFTQVNEGKTHLTFTEEEMFPHVKTYVEEGPIDENLVSATIQLASYYESRGELDQARHVFERTITRISSSNTSYLFLEEEVYLSLIDFMMRQVNYEEATQRLTDISEQMNVENYYIQAKVREKQAEIAIQLGDTEKAHDIATRTLTEYEEKEQAEKEATSNTEVYTTDVHESLMAMKERLENQSDEPNTIKGRVVYSDGTPAANVGVILKHESNIHYSGLSDEPYKQQTDDDGYYEFANIDAGSYQMVLGFSFEQIDGWTYPAEMDDWIDVEVGDKVAYNIELQPLMDIYSPVNQETIKDGHILFSWDSVEEAAYYQLSLAIDLDGEGSISTIFRSQITDSQLEVPVEELYSHTVGISFSGEDTDTVDPISLLALSNTENRFSWAVEAYDADGNLITESNGYRLGEETIGNLPFFYLKERSMTEADQLLLDKKLDKALETYKANYKANPDDMHSLRMITRLIGLNRFDEDSNEIESEEAIPYLIKLAEQTNSSDALSRLVEYYYELGEWDMLEHWYALYATNVDESDHYMKGIYATTLMKQGKLDAAKDTFAAIMEERGNNDLVGYWLAIELYEGTNFTNILDIAKTHPERPFAEAKVDWTRMIQAMKKESVDFEGYRDEIEHVLDLFFQEEYEELEQWRETTDMGALETFMESLLEVE
;
A
#
# COMPACT_ATOMS: atom_id res chain seq x y z
N MET A 1 -28.82 -67.41 -35.11
CA MET A 1 -27.40 -67.22 -35.49
C MET A 1 -26.54 -67.78 -34.36
N LYS A 2 -25.72 -68.81 -34.58
CA LYS A 2 -24.85 -69.41 -33.53
C LYS A 2 -23.45 -68.82 -33.67
N ILE A 3 -23.06 -67.93 -32.76
CA ILE A 3 -21.72 -67.32 -32.75
C ILE A 3 -20.74 -68.37 -32.21
N LYS A 4 -19.79 -68.80 -33.04
CA LYS A 4 -18.69 -69.70 -32.63
C LYS A 4 -17.49 -68.86 -32.24
N MET A 5 -17.31 -68.60 -30.95
CA MET A 5 -16.16 -67.86 -30.42
C MET A 5 -15.00 -68.82 -30.13
N LYS A 6 -13.78 -68.50 -30.59
CA LYS A 6 -12.58 -69.28 -30.23
C LYS A 6 -12.18 -68.93 -28.80
N VAL A 7 -11.77 -69.92 -28.00
CA VAL A 7 -11.38 -69.77 -26.58
C VAL A 7 -10.37 -68.63 -26.35
N LYS A 8 -9.44 -68.41 -27.29
CA LYS A 8 -8.48 -67.30 -27.24
C LYS A 8 -9.14 -65.90 -27.23
N HIS A 9 -10.25 -65.73 -27.95
CA HIS A 9 -10.99 -64.46 -27.95
C HIS A 9 -11.79 -64.29 -26.67
N LEU A 10 -12.35 -65.37 -26.13
CA LEU A 10 -13.02 -65.33 -24.82
C LEU A 10 -12.04 -64.97 -23.69
N THR A 11 -10.84 -65.58 -23.71
CA THR A 11 -9.78 -65.27 -22.73
C THR A 11 -9.35 -63.82 -22.85
N LEU A 12 -9.10 -63.33 -24.08
CA LEU A 12 -8.73 -61.94 -24.32
C LEU A 12 -9.82 -60.96 -23.87
N ILE A 13 -11.10 -61.26 -24.10
CA ILE A 13 -12.23 -60.43 -23.63
C ILE A 13 -12.27 -60.41 -22.11
N ILE A 14 -12.17 -61.55 -21.43
CA ILE A 14 -12.19 -61.61 -19.96
C ILE A 14 -11.00 -60.85 -19.39
N THR A 15 -9.79 -61.07 -19.90
CA THR A 15 -8.60 -60.32 -19.47
C THR A 15 -8.75 -58.83 -19.73
N SER A 16 -9.31 -58.42 -20.87
CA SER A 16 -9.54 -57.01 -21.17
C SER A 16 -10.58 -56.39 -20.24
N VAL A 17 -11.67 -57.11 -19.91
CA VAL A 17 -12.68 -56.65 -18.95
C VAL A 17 -12.10 -56.53 -17.56
N VAL A 18 -11.32 -57.51 -17.10
CA VAL A 18 -10.65 -57.43 -15.78
C VAL A 18 -9.66 -56.26 -15.76
N PHE A 19 -8.83 -56.11 -16.80
CA PHE A 19 -7.89 -55.01 -16.91
C PHE A 19 -8.59 -53.64 -16.93
N LEU A 20 -9.67 -53.50 -17.70
CA LEU A 20 -10.42 -52.25 -17.79
C LEU A 20 -11.18 -51.96 -16.49
N THR A 21 -11.66 -52.98 -15.79
CA THR A 21 -12.26 -52.85 -14.46
C THR A 21 -11.23 -52.37 -13.46
N LEU A 22 -10.04 -52.98 -13.41
CA LEU A 22 -8.94 -52.52 -12.56
C LEU A 22 -8.54 -51.08 -12.92
N LEU A 23 -8.35 -50.77 -14.19
CA LEU A 23 -8.00 -49.40 -14.62
C LEU A 23 -9.10 -48.38 -14.27
N THR A 24 -10.38 -48.78 -14.32
CA THR A 24 -11.48 -47.90 -13.93
C THR A 24 -11.46 -47.62 -12.44
N PHE A 25 -11.33 -48.64 -11.60
CA PHE A 25 -11.38 -48.49 -10.13
C PHE A 25 -10.10 -47.90 -9.53
N PHE A 26 -8.93 -48.23 -10.09
CA PHE A 26 -7.64 -47.83 -9.53
C PHE A 26 -7.02 -46.58 -10.19
N VAL A 27 -7.56 -46.12 -11.33
CA VAL A 27 -7.02 -44.95 -12.04
C VAL A 27 -8.11 -43.97 -12.41
N ILE A 28 -9.15 -44.38 -13.13
CA ILE A 28 -10.14 -43.39 -13.64
C ILE A 28 -11.00 -42.80 -12.52
N LEU A 29 -11.53 -43.65 -11.63
CA LEU A 29 -12.46 -43.20 -10.58
C LEU A 29 -11.78 -42.27 -9.55
N PRO A 30 -10.58 -42.57 -9.01
CA PRO A 30 -9.89 -41.67 -8.09
C PRO A 30 -9.56 -40.32 -8.74
N GLN A 31 -9.12 -40.31 -10.00
CA GLN A 31 -8.81 -39.06 -10.73
C GLN A 31 -10.06 -38.22 -11.00
N TYR A 32 -11.20 -38.88 -11.28
CA TYR A 32 -12.48 -38.18 -11.41
C TYR A 32 -12.96 -37.62 -10.08
N GLN A 33 -12.79 -38.35 -8.98
CA GLN A 33 -13.13 -37.88 -7.64
C GLN A 33 -12.28 -36.67 -7.26
N LEU A 34 -10.96 -36.75 -7.49
CA LEU A 34 -10.03 -35.63 -7.31
C LEU A 34 -10.49 -34.39 -8.08
N TYR A 35 -10.66 -34.52 -9.39
CA TYR A 35 -11.11 -33.43 -10.25
C TYR A 35 -12.46 -32.85 -9.78
N SER A 36 -13.39 -33.70 -9.35
CA SER A 36 -14.68 -33.27 -8.84
C SER A 36 -14.58 -32.52 -7.52
N ALA A 37 -13.67 -32.90 -6.63
CA ALA A 37 -13.49 -32.23 -5.35
C ALA A 37 -12.77 -30.90 -5.50
N GLU A 38 -11.73 -30.82 -6.33
CA GLU A 38 -11.07 -29.55 -6.67
C GLU A 38 -12.05 -28.59 -7.32
N LYS A 39 -12.88 -29.08 -8.24
CA LYS A 39 -13.91 -28.26 -8.85
C LYS A 39 -14.97 -27.79 -7.84
N GLN A 40 -15.26 -28.59 -6.81
CA GLN A 40 -16.18 -28.21 -5.74
C GLN A 40 -15.53 -27.22 -4.77
N ALA A 41 -14.23 -27.37 -4.50
CA ALA A 41 -13.44 -26.45 -3.69
C ALA A 41 -13.37 -25.07 -4.36
N ASN A 42 -12.98 -25.01 -5.64
CA ASN A 42 -12.92 -23.77 -6.42
C ASN A 42 -14.28 -23.12 -6.69
N ALA A 43 -15.38 -23.70 -6.22
CA ALA A 43 -16.73 -23.20 -6.39
C ALA A 43 -17.47 -23.06 -5.04
N ASP A 44 -16.75 -23.12 -3.92
CA ASP A 44 -17.26 -23.02 -2.54
C ASP A 44 -18.51 -23.88 -2.28
N ALA A 45 -18.53 -25.08 -2.84
CA ALA A 45 -19.66 -25.97 -2.65
C ALA A 45 -19.72 -26.41 -1.17
N PRO A 46 -20.90 -26.46 -0.51
CA PRO A 46 -21.03 -26.75 0.93
C PRO A 46 -20.41 -28.07 1.44
N ASN A 47 -19.97 -28.97 0.54
CA ASN A 47 -19.37 -30.27 0.87
C ASN A 47 -17.93 -30.40 0.38
N SER A 48 -17.32 -29.34 -0.16
CA SER A 48 -15.99 -29.38 -0.74
C SER A 48 -14.92 -29.77 0.30
N LYS A 49 -15.06 -29.29 1.54
CA LYS A 49 -14.19 -29.64 2.67
C LYS A 49 -14.11 -31.15 2.94
N ALA A 50 -15.28 -31.76 3.06
CA ALA A 50 -15.41 -33.20 3.29
C ALA A 50 -14.88 -34.00 2.09
N ALA A 51 -15.07 -33.50 0.87
CA ALA A 51 -14.55 -34.14 -0.34
C ALA A 51 -13.02 -34.14 -0.38
N ILE A 52 -12.37 -33.03 -0.02
CA ILE A 52 -10.90 -32.93 0.05
C ILE A 52 -10.34 -33.86 1.14
N LEU A 53 -10.91 -33.85 2.36
CA LEU A 53 -10.49 -34.77 3.43
C LEU A 53 -10.62 -36.24 3.01
N GLN A 54 -11.73 -36.60 2.37
CA GLN A 54 -11.96 -37.96 1.88
C GLN A 54 -10.92 -38.39 0.84
N ILE A 55 -10.48 -37.48 -0.03
CA ILE A 55 -9.45 -37.76 -1.03
C ILE A 55 -8.08 -37.95 -0.39
N LEU A 56 -7.75 -37.17 0.63
CA LEU A 56 -6.48 -37.31 1.34
C LEU A 56 -6.39 -38.61 2.15
N GLU A 57 -7.52 -39.21 2.51
CA GLU A 57 -7.62 -40.54 3.10
C GLU A 57 -7.64 -41.68 2.06
N ASP A 58 -7.72 -41.39 0.76
CA ASP A 58 -7.81 -42.41 -0.30
C ASP A 58 -6.42 -42.89 -0.75
N ASP A 59 -6.08 -44.16 -0.44
CA ASP A 59 -4.82 -44.81 -0.87
C ASP A 59 -4.64 -44.91 -2.41
N HIS A 60 -5.64 -44.54 -3.21
CA HIS A 60 -5.61 -44.65 -4.66
C HIS A 60 -5.20 -43.37 -5.40
N ILE A 61 -5.01 -42.23 -4.72
CA ILE A 61 -4.41 -41.04 -5.34
C ILE A 61 -2.90 -41.17 -5.43
N PHE A 62 -2.29 -40.49 -6.40
CA PHE A 62 -0.83 -40.50 -6.51
C PHE A 62 -0.21 -39.62 -5.42
N GLU A 63 0.93 -40.04 -4.85
CA GLU A 63 1.69 -39.28 -3.84
C GLU A 63 1.91 -37.81 -4.23
N LYS A 64 2.32 -37.55 -5.48
CA LYS A 64 2.51 -36.17 -5.97
C LYS A 64 1.22 -35.34 -5.90
N GLN A 65 0.07 -35.96 -6.12
CA GLN A 65 -1.23 -35.28 -6.02
C GLN A 65 -1.60 -35.02 -4.57
N LYS A 66 -1.37 -35.99 -3.67
CA LYS A 66 -1.57 -35.83 -2.23
C LYS A 66 -0.80 -34.63 -1.70
N TRP A 67 0.50 -34.54 -2.00
CA TRP A 67 1.33 -33.42 -1.55
C TRP A 67 0.89 -32.09 -2.14
N ARG A 68 0.51 -32.04 -3.42
CA ARG A 68 -0.05 -30.82 -4.00
C ARG A 68 -1.34 -30.39 -3.30
N ILE A 69 -2.26 -31.31 -3.01
CA ILE A 69 -3.52 -30.99 -2.33
C ILE A 69 -3.25 -30.46 -0.91
N ILE A 70 -2.31 -31.08 -0.17
CA ILE A 70 -1.93 -30.57 1.14
C ILE A 70 -1.33 -29.16 1.02
N GLY A 71 -0.40 -28.95 0.08
CA GLY A 71 0.19 -27.63 -0.16
C GLY A 71 -0.84 -26.56 -0.55
N GLU A 72 -1.81 -26.91 -1.40
CA GLU A 72 -2.77 -25.96 -1.96
C GLU A 72 -3.95 -25.64 -1.02
N TYR A 73 -4.32 -26.56 -0.13
CA TYR A 73 -5.53 -26.43 0.69
C TYR A 73 -5.30 -26.48 2.20
N MET A 74 -4.12 -26.89 2.69
CA MET A 74 -3.89 -27.11 4.12
C MET A 74 -2.64 -26.41 4.66
N LEU A 75 -1.69 -26.08 3.79
CA LEU A 75 -0.60 -25.19 4.16
C LEU A 75 -1.10 -23.77 3.96
N GLN A 76 -0.89 -22.95 4.98
CA GLN A 76 -1.01 -21.51 4.86
C GLN A 76 0.33 -21.01 4.33
N ASP A 77 0.34 -20.09 3.38
CA ASP A 77 1.56 -19.32 3.12
C ASP A 77 1.91 -18.57 4.42
N GLU A 78 3.21 -18.30 4.62
CA GLU A 78 3.85 -17.89 5.89
C GLU A 78 2.94 -17.34 7.00
N PRO A 79 3.10 -17.78 8.27
CA PRO A 79 2.30 -17.25 9.37
C PRO A 79 2.47 -15.73 9.47
N GLY A 80 1.43 -15.01 9.07
CA GLY A 80 1.43 -13.55 8.96
C GLY A 80 0.78 -13.02 7.68
N HIS A 81 0.95 -13.70 6.54
CA HIS A 81 0.43 -13.20 5.26
C HIS A 81 -1.00 -13.63 4.94
N GLU A 82 -1.44 -14.81 5.40
CA GLU A 82 -2.73 -15.38 5.01
C GLU A 82 -3.69 -15.70 6.18
N THR A 83 -3.41 -15.24 7.40
CA THR A 83 -4.33 -15.53 8.53
C THR A 83 -5.59 -14.68 8.53
N TYR A 84 -5.60 -13.58 7.80
CA TYR A 84 -6.71 -12.63 7.78
C TYR A 84 -7.24 -12.48 6.35
N ASP A 85 -8.56 -12.45 6.21
CA ASP A 85 -9.21 -12.23 4.91
C ASP A 85 -8.96 -10.80 4.42
N ILE A 86 -8.90 -9.86 5.36
CA ILE A 86 -8.69 -8.44 5.12
C ILE A 86 -7.64 -7.91 6.09
N VAL A 87 -6.74 -7.10 5.55
CA VAL A 87 -5.77 -6.33 6.31
C VAL A 87 -6.05 -4.85 6.02
N ILE A 88 -6.30 -4.07 7.06
CA ILE A 88 -6.59 -2.64 6.99
C ILE A 88 -5.50 -1.88 7.73
N ALA A 89 -4.92 -0.89 7.07
CA ALA A 89 -3.99 0.08 7.64
C ALA A 89 -4.45 1.50 7.24
N PRO A 90 -4.04 2.53 8.00
CA PRO A 90 -4.11 3.93 7.58
C PRO A 90 -3.80 4.14 6.09
N SER A 91 -2.71 3.53 5.62
CA SER A 91 -2.12 3.82 4.32
C SER A 91 -2.43 2.80 3.22
N PHE A 92 -3.06 1.67 3.55
CA PHE A 92 -3.46 0.68 2.57
C PHE A 92 -4.55 -0.24 3.10
N THR A 93 -5.32 -0.82 2.19
CA THR A 93 -6.19 -1.95 2.48
C THR A 93 -5.86 -3.08 1.53
N GLN A 94 -5.63 -4.27 2.07
CA GLN A 94 -5.36 -5.47 1.31
C GLN A 94 -6.48 -6.48 1.58
N VAL A 95 -7.19 -6.85 0.52
CA VAL A 95 -8.04 -8.03 0.55
C VAL A 95 -7.19 -9.20 0.10
N ASN A 96 -7.04 -10.18 0.96
CA ASN A 96 -6.44 -11.44 0.56
C ASN A 96 -7.49 -12.19 -0.26
N GLU A 97 -7.43 -12.03 -1.58
CA GLU A 97 -8.04 -12.95 -2.53
C GLU A 97 -7.27 -14.28 -2.52
N GLY A 98 -7.07 -14.86 -1.34
CA GLY A 98 -6.68 -16.24 -1.21
C GLY A 98 -7.67 -17.06 -2.04
N LYS A 99 -7.17 -18.05 -2.78
CA LYS A 99 -7.95 -18.88 -3.71
C LYS A 99 -9.08 -19.60 -2.97
N THR A 100 -10.20 -18.93 -2.66
CA THR A 100 -11.36 -19.48 -1.94
C THR A 100 -10.92 -20.62 -1.01
N HIS A 101 -10.02 -20.32 -0.07
CA HIS A 101 -9.39 -21.37 0.71
C HIS A 101 -10.46 -21.95 1.62
N LEU A 102 -10.90 -23.14 1.25
CA LEU A 102 -11.56 -24.05 2.15
C LEU A 102 -10.92 -23.97 3.54
N THR A 103 -11.61 -23.36 4.51
CA THR A 103 -11.06 -23.20 5.84
C THR A 103 -11.11 -24.53 6.59
N PHE A 104 -9.93 -25.10 6.84
CA PHE A 104 -9.78 -26.28 7.69
C PHE A 104 -9.47 -25.85 9.13
N THR A 105 -10.04 -26.56 10.09
CA THR A 105 -9.65 -26.38 11.50
C THR A 105 -8.24 -26.88 11.71
N GLU A 106 -7.54 -26.37 12.72
CA GLU A 106 -6.21 -26.87 13.09
C GLU A 106 -6.21 -28.38 13.31
N GLU A 107 -7.25 -28.94 13.93
CA GLU A 107 -7.37 -30.39 14.16
C GLU A 107 -7.52 -31.20 12.86
N GLU A 108 -8.14 -30.62 11.83
CA GLU A 108 -8.28 -31.26 10.53
C GLU A 108 -6.98 -31.17 9.72
N MET A 109 -6.25 -30.05 9.79
CA MET A 109 -4.99 -29.87 9.08
C MET A 109 -3.85 -30.68 9.71
N PHE A 110 -3.80 -30.72 11.04
CA PHE A 110 -2.65 -31.24 11.80
C PHE A 110 -2.13 -32.61 11.34
N PRO A 111 -2.96 -33.65 11.12
CA PRO A 111 -2.48 -34.94 10.64
C PRO A 111 -1.76 -34.85 9.29
N HIS A 112 -2.26 -34.01 8.40
CA HIS A 112 -1.76 -33.87 7.04
C HIS A 112 -0.50 -33.01 6.97
N VAL A 113 -0.48 -31.87 7.67
CA VAL A 113 0.71 -31.02 7.81
C VAL A 113 1.86 -31.81 8.43
N LYS A 114 1.57 -32.57 9.50
CA LYS A 114 2.55 -33.48 10.10
C LYS A 114 3.08 -34.49 9.08
N THR A 115 2.21 -35.19 8.36
CA THR A 115 2.63 -36.13 7.32
C THR A 115 3.46 -35.46 6.22
N TYR A 116 3.18 -34.19 5.87
CA TYR A 116 3.98 -33.42 4.93
C TYR A 116 5.41 -33.17 5.43
N VAL A 117 5.55 -32.66 6.66
CA VAL A 117 6.85 -32.43 7.30
C VAL A 117 7.68 -33.73 7.36
N GLU A 118 7.02 -34.85 7.63
CA GLU A 118 7.69 -36.14 7.78
C GLU A 118 8.06 -36.82 6.45
N GLU A 119 7.19 -36.72 5.44
CA GLU A 119 7.23 -37.58 4.23
C GLU A 119 7.11 -36.82 2.91
N GLY A 120 6.65 -35.56 2.90
CA GLY A 120 6.41 -34.72 1.72
C GLY A 120 7.65 -34.37 0.88
N PRO A 121 7.52 -33.70 -0.27
CA PRO A 121 8.68 -33.21 -1.03
C PRO A 121 9.52 -32.22 -0.20
N ILE A 122 10.79 -32.05 -0.60
CA ILE A 122 11.64 -30.95 -0.10
C ILE A 122 11.51 -29.82 -1.12
N ASP A 123 10.60 -28.90 -0.84
CA ASP A 123 10.25 -27.70 -1.60
C ASP A 123 9.84 -26.58 -0.63
N GLU A 124 9.45 -25.41 -1.13
CA GLU A 124 9.06 -24.23 -0.32
C GLU A 124 7.94 -24.56 0.68
N ASN A 125 6.96 -25.37 0.27
CA ASN A 125 5.89 -25.86 1.14
C ASN A 125 6.38 -26.60 2.39
N LEU A 126 7.56 -27.24 2.34
CA LEU A 126 8.13 -27.90 3.52
C LEU A 126 8.46 -26.89 4.62
N VAL A 127 8.86 -25.67 4.26
CA VAL A 127 9.15 -24.57 5.19
C VAL A 127 7.85 -24.15 5.86
N SER A 128 6.82 -23.79 5.09
CA SER A 128 5.50 -23.42 5.60
C SER A 128 4.89 -24.50 6.49
N ALA A 129 4.93 -25.76 6.06
CA ALA A 129 4.44 -26.90 6.85
C ALA A 129 5.21 -27.07 8.17
N THR A 130 6.52 -26.80 8.17
CA THR A 130 7.36 -26.89 9.37
C THR A 130 7.00 -25.79 10.36
N ILE A 131 6.87 -24.54 9.90
CA ILE A 131 6.51 -23.41 10.76
C ILE A 131 5.09 -23.57 11.30
N GLN A 132 4.12 -23.94 10.45
CA GLN A 132 2.72 -24.16 10.85
C GLN A 132 2.59 -25.28 11.88
N LEU A 133 3.28 -26.41 11.68
CA LEU A 133 3.27 -27.52 12.64
C LEU A 133 3.96 -27.16 13.96
N ALA A 134 5.08 -26.42 13.91
CA ALA A 134 5.75 -25.94 15.11
C ALA A 134 4.86 -24.97 15.89
N SER A 135 4.19 -24.05 15.21
CA SER A 135 3.23 -23.09 15.80
C SER A 135 2.05 -23.80 16.47
N TYR A 136 1.52 -24.85 15.85
CA TYR A 136 0.48 -25.69 16.47
C TYR A 136 0.94 -26.35 17.78
N TYR A 137 2.20 -26.81 17.83
CA TYR A 137 2.75 -27.35 19.08
C TYR A 137 3.01 -26.24 20.12
N GLU A 138 3.46 -25.06 19.68
CA GLU A 138 3.68 -23.89 20.52
C GLU A 138 2.40 -23.39 21.19
N SER A 139 1.29 -23.26 20.44
CA SER A 139 -0.01 -22.81 20.95
C SER A 139 -0.57 -23.71 22.06
N ARG A 140 -0.17 -24.98 22.08
CA ARG A 140 -0.54 -25.98 23.10
C ARG A 140 0.45 -26.06 24.26
N GLY A 141 1.51 -25.26 24.25
CA GLY A 141 2.60 -25.29 25.21
C GLY A 141 3.53 -26.50 25.07
N GLU A 142 3.51 -27.21 23.94
CA GLU A 142 4.33 -28.39 23.63
C GLU A 142 5.67 -28.00 22.99
N LEU A 143 6.43 -27.11 23.65
CA LEU A 143 7.63 -26.45 23.11
C LEU A 143 8.73 -27.41 22.61
N ASP A 144 8.93 -28.55 23.28
CA ASP A 144 9.91 -29.56 22.87
C ASP A 144 9.53 -30.21 21.54
N GLN A 145 8.23 -30.38 21.26
CA GLN A 145 7.75 -30.91 19.98
C GLN A 145 7.93 -29.89 18.86
N ALA A 146 7.60 -28.62 19.12
CA ALA A 146 7.82 -27.53 18.18
C ALA A 146 9.29 -27.44 17.75
N ARG A 147 10.22 -27.48 18.72
CA ARG A 147 11.67 -27.54 18.44
C ARG A 147 12.05 -28.76 17.62
N HIS A 148 11.55 -29.94 17.99
CA HIS A 148 11.88 -31.18 17.32
C HIS A 148 11.45 -31.20 15.85
N VAL A 149 10.34 -30.52 15.51
CA VAL A 149 9.87 -30.34 14.15
C VAL A 149 10.92 -29.61 13.30
N PHE A 150 11.40 -28.45 13.75
CA PHE A 150 12.48 -27.71 13.07
C PHE A 150 13.75 -28.54 12.90
N GLU A 151 14.28 -29.12 13.99
CA GLU A 151 15.55 -29.87 13.95
C GLU A 151 15.48 -31.08 13.00
N ARG A 152 14.31 -31.74 12.95
CA ARG A 152 14.08 -32.86 12.05
C ARG A 152 13.99 -32.41 10.59
N THR A 153 13.29 -31.30 10.31
CA THR A 153 13.23 -30.71 8.97
C THR A 153 14.62 -30.32 8.47
N ILE A 154 15.39 -29.60 9.28
CA ILE A 154 16.79 -29.25 8.99
C ILE A 154 17.58 -30.51 8.65
N THR A 155 17.59 -31.51 9.53
CA THR A 155 18.33 -32.76 9.31
C THR A 155 17.92 -33.44 8.00
N ARG A 156 16.64 -33.38 7.64
CA ARG A 156 16.09 -33.94 6.42
C ARG A 156 16.59 -33.21 5.18
N ILE A 157 16.61 -31.88 5.20
CA ILE A 157 17.11 -31.04 4.11
C ILE A 157 18.62 -31.26 3.92
N SER A 158 19.43 -31.16 4.98
CA SER A 158 20.89 -31.32 4.91
C SER A 158 21.30 -32.74 4.49
N SER A 159 20.47 -33.75 4.79
CA SER A 159 20.74 -35.15 4.39
C SER A 159 20.36 -35.45 2.94
N SER A 160 19.72 -34.52 2.24
CA SER A 160 19.34 -34.70 0.84
C SER A 160 20.55 -34.54 -0.08
N ASN A 161 20.60 -35.29 -1.19
CA ASN A 161 21.71 -35.19 -2.15
C ASN A 161 21.60 -33.95 -3.07
N THR A 162 20.61 -33.09 -2.84
CA THR A 162 20.32 -31.89 -3.65
C THR A 162 20.53 -30.67 -2.75
N SER A 163 21.25 -29.67 -3.25
CA SER A 163 21.56 -28.46 -2.50
C SER A 163 20.33 -27.56 -2.45
N TYR A 164 19.53 -27.65 -1.38
CA TYR A 164 18.41 -26.75 -1.06
C TYR A 164 18.82 -25.76 0.03
N LEU A 165 19.97 -25.09 -0.16
CA LEU A 165 20.58 -24.24 0.87
C LEU A 165 19.61 -23.15 1.35
N PHE A 166 18.88 -22.52 0.44
CA PHE A 166 17.89 -21.50 0.75
C PHE A 166 16.78 -22.00 1.71
N LEU A 167 16.19 -23.18 1.43
CA LEU A 167 15.16 -23.76 2.31
C LEU A 167 15.72 -24.15 3.68
N GLU A 168 16.97 -24.62 3.72
CA GLU A 168 17.64 -24.93 4.98
C GLU A 168 17.83 -23.66 5.81
N GLU A 169 18.26 -22.57 5.18
CA GLU A 169 18.46 -21.26 5.79
C GLU A 169 17.17 -20.70 6.39
N GLU A 170 16.06 -20.72 5.65
CA GLU A 170 14.75 -20.23 6.14
C GLU A 170 14.25 -21.00 7.36
N VAL A 171 14.35 -22.34 7.34
CA VAL A 171 13.94 -23.17 8.47
C VAL A 171 14.85 -22.93 9.69
N TYR A 172 16.14 -22.68 9.47
CA TYR A 172 17.05 -22.30 10.54
C TYR A 172 16.71 -20.94 11.15
N LEU A 173 16.48 -19.91 10.34
CA LEU A 173 16.08 -18.58 10.82
C LEU A 173 14.76 -18.66 11.61
N SER A 174 13.78 -19.41 11.10
CA SER A 174 12.51 -19.66 11.79
C SER A 174 12.70 -20.35 13.16
N LEU A 175 13.65 -21.28 13.26
CA LEU A 175 14.01 -21.91 14.54
C LEU A 175 14.64 -20.90 15.50
N ILE A 176 15.46 -19.97 15.01
CA ILE A 176 16.04 -18.89 15.82
C ILE A 176 14.94 -17.99 16.37
N ASP A 177 14.00 -17.56 15.51
CA ASP A 177 12.86 -16.74 15.94
C ASP A 177 12.01 -17.46 16.99
N PHE A 178 11.74 -18.75 16.78
CA PHE A 178 11.10 -19.60 17.79
C PHE A 178 11.88 -19.61 19.12
N MET A 179 13.20 -19.82 19.09
CA MET A 179 14.03 -19.80 20.32
C MET A 179 14.02 -18.44 21.02
N MET A 180 14.02 -17.34 20.26
CA MET A 180 13.96 -15.98 20.78
C MET A 180 12.61 -15.69 21.46
N ARG A 181 11.48 -16.08 20.86
CA ARG A 181 10.15 -15.99 21.50
C ARG A 181 10.08 -16.76 22.82
N GLN A 182 10.81 -17.87 22.91
CA GLN A 182 10.92 -18.68 24.13
C GLN A 182 11.99 -18.18 25.11
N VAL A 183 12.58 -17.00 24.88
CA VAL A 183 13.59 -16.35 25.74
C VAL A 183 14.85 -17.22 25.91
N ASN A 184 15.17 -18.05 24.91
CA ASN A 184 16.30 -18.98 24.91
C ASN A 184 17.50 -18.42 24.11
N TYR A 185 17.93 -17.22 24.47
CA TYR A 185 18.93 -16.43 23.72
C TYR A 185 20.32 -17.07 23.66
N GLU A 186 20.74 -17.81 24.70
CA GLU A 186 22.05 -18.47 24.73
C GLU A 186 22.15 -19.57 23.67
N GLU A 187 21.12 -20.41 23.57
CA GLU A 187 21.06 -21.47 22.56
C GLU A 187 20.91 -20.87 21.15
N ALA A 188 20.07 -19.85 20.99
CA ALA A 188 19.91 -19.14 19.72
C ALA A 188 21.24 -18.54 19.22
N THR A 189 22.01 -17.91 20.12
CA THR A 189 23.33 -17.35 19.81
C THR A 189 24.31 -18.43 19.35
N GLN A 190 24.34 -19.57 20.04
CA GLN A 190 25.22 -20.68 19.67
C GLN A 190 24.85 -21.22 18.28
N ARG A 191 23.55 -21.38 17.99
CA ARG A 191 23.08 -21.85 16.69
C ARG A 191 23.41 -20.88 15.56
N LEU A 192 23.22 -19.57 15.74
CA LEU A 192 23.62 -18.56 14.77
C LEU A 192 25.13 -18.60 14.50
N THR A 193 25.93 -18.84 15.54
CA THR A 193 27.39 -19.02 15.39
C THR A 193 27.70 -20.27 14.56
N ASP A 194 27.11 -21.41 14.90
CA ASP A 194 27.29 -22.67 14.18
C ASP A 194 26.91 -22.53 12.69
N ILE A 195 25.82 -21.81 12.40
CA ILE A 195 25.37 -21.48 11.05
C ILE A 195 26.45 -20.65 10.36
N SER A 196 26.85 -19.52 10.94
CA SER A 196 27.87 -18.63 10.34
C SER A 196 29.21 -19.31 10.04
N GLU A 197 29.58 -20.34 10.81
CA GLU A 197 30.82 -21.12 10.61
C GLU A 197 30.69 -22.24 9.58
N GLN A 198 29.52 -22.87 9.47
CA GLN A 198 29.25 -23.97 8.53
C GLN A 198 28.88 -23.48 7.14
N MET A 199 28.27 -22.30 7.08
CA MET A 199 27.81 -21.64 5.89
C MET A 199 28.99 -21.06 5.10
N ASN A 200 29.46 -21.80 4.10
CA ASN A 200 30.45 -21.32 3.13
C ASN A 200 29.74 -20.50 2.03
N VAL A 201 29.25 -19.31 2.35
CA VAL A 201 28.34 -18.56 1.45
C VAL A 201 28.97 -17.29 0.94
N GLU A 202 29.16 -17.25 -0.38
CA GLU A 202 29.35 -16.00 -1.13
C GLU A 202 28.09 -15.11 -1.11
N ASN A 203 26.97 -15.59 -0.56
CA ASN A 203 25.72 -14.85 -0.42
C ASN A 203 25.77 -13.91 0.79
N TYR A 204 25.98 -12.61 0.54
CA TYR A 204 26.08 -11.57 1.55
C TYR A 204 24.73 -11.25 2.22
N TYR A 205 23.59 -11.48 1.54
CA TYR A 205 22.25 -11.25 2.09
C TYR A 205 21.97 -12.15 3.29
N ILE A 206 22.25 -13.45 3.19
CA ILE A 206 22.02 -14.40 4.29
C ILE A 206 22.97 -14.11 5.46
N GLN A 207 24.20 -13.67 5.18
CA GLN A 207 25.10 -13.23 6.25
C GLN A 207 24.56 -12.01 6.98
N ALA A 208 23.93 -11.09 6.27
CA ALA A 208 23.28 -9.93 6.86
C ALA A 208 22.09 -10.35 7.74
N LYS A 209 21.18 -11.22 7.27
CA LYS A 209 20.07 -11.76 8.11
C LYS A 209 20.56 -12.47 9.37
N VAL A 210 21.61 -13.30 9.27
CA VAL A 210 22.18 -13.98 10.44
C VAL A 210 22.71 -12.97 11.46
N ARG A 211 23.39 -11.91 11.01
CA ARG A 211 23.96 -10.89 11.90
C ARG A 211 22.91 -9.94 12.46
N GLU A 212 21.88 -9.63 11.67
CA GLU A 212 20.68 -8.94 12.13
C GLU A 212 20.06 -9.70 13.31
N LYS A 213 19.81 -11.01 13.19
CA LYS A 213 19.33 -11.84 14.32
C LYS A 213 20.30 -11.85 15.51
N GLN A 214 21.61 -11.80 15.29
CA GLN A 214 22.58 -11.67 16.38
C GLN A 214 22.46 -10.30 17.09
N ALA A 215 22.22 -9.24 16.34
CA ALA A 215 22.00 -7.91 16.88
C ALA A 215 20.68 -7.86 17.65
N GLU A 216 19.58 -8.40 17.11
CA GLU A 216 18.30 -8.54 17.82
C GLU A 216 18.45 -9.28 19.16
N ILE A 217 19.18 -10.41 19.18
CA ILE A 217 19.47 -11.13 20.43
C ILE A 217 20.27 -10.26 21.40
N ALA A 218 21.25 -9.51 20.92
CA ALA A 218 22.03 -8.61 21.77
C ALA A 218 21.14 -7.52 22.39
N ILE A 219 20.18 -6.97 21.63
CA ILE A 219 19.16 -6.04 22.15
C ILE A 219 18.33 -6.70 23.25
N GLN A 220 17.82 -7.91 23.01
CA GLN A 220 17.00 -8.63 23.99
C GLN A 220 17.78 -8.98 25.28
N LEU A 221 19.11 -9.13 25.18
CA LEU A 221 20.00 -9.33 26.32
C LEU A 221 20.42 -8.02 27.02
N GLY A 222 20.01 -6.86 26.51
CA GLY A 222 20.37 -5.53 27.01
C GLY A 222 21.79 -5.10 26.66
N ASP A 223 22.45 -5.75 25.70
CA ASP A 223 23.79 -5.42 25.21
C ASP A 223 23.70 -4.53 23.95
N THR A 224 23.18 -3.32 24.16
CA THR A 224 22.83 -2.37 23.09
C THR A 224 24.05 -1.86 22.34
N GLU A 225 25.19 -1.69 23.02
CA GLU A 225 26.49 -1.33 22.41
C GLU A 225 26.95 -2.41 21.43
N LYS A 226 26.85 -3.68 21.81
CA LYS A 226 27.18 -4.80 20.92
C LYS A 226 26.22 -4.91 19.75
N ALA A 227 24.92 -4.73 19.99
CA ALA A 227 23.92 -4.72 18.92
C ALA A 227 24.23 -3.62 17.90
N HIS A 228 24.62 -2.42 18.37
CA HIS A 228 24.92 -1.27 17.52
C HIS A 228 26.14 -1.52 16.65
N ASP A 229 27.20 -2.11 17.23
CA ASP A 229 28.40 -2.49 16.48
C ASP A 229 28.09 -3.55 15.42
N ILE A 230 27.26 -4.55 15.75
CA ILE A 230 26.85 -5.58 14.79
C ILE A 230 26.04 -4.95 13.66
N ALA A 231 25.03 -4.14 13.96
CA ALA A 231 24.18 -3.49 12.95
C ALA A 231 25.01 -2.57 12.04
N THR A 232 25.79 -1.65 12.63
CA THR A 232 26.62 -0.69 11.87
C THR A 232 27.62 -1.39 10.95
N ARG A 233 28.35 -2.38 11.46
CA ARG A 233 29.34 -3.12 10.67
C ARG A 233 28.68 -3.94 9.57
N THR A 234 27.54 -4.56 9.87
CA THR A 234 26.81 -5.38 8.88
C THR A 234 26.23 -4.52 7.78
N LEU A 235 25.62 -3.38 8.12
CA LEU A 235 25.10 -2.41 7.15
C LEU A 235 26.22 -1.93 6.21
N THR A 236 27.37 -1.52 6.77
CA THR A 236 28.53 -1.08 5.97
C THR A 236 29.03 -2.20 5.03
N GLU A 237 29.21 -3.42 5.55
CA GLU A 237 29.68 -4.55 4.73
C GLU A 237 28.65 -4.94 3.66
N TYR A 238 27.36 -4.79 3.94
CA TYR A 238 26.26 -5.05 3.01
C TYR A 238 26.27 -4.03 1.86
N GLU A 239 26.29 -2.73 2.18
CA GLU A 239 26.34 -1.64 1.20
C GLU A 239 27.57 -1.75 0.27
N GLU A 240 28.74 -2.06 0.82
CA GLU A 240 29.97 -2.27 0.03
C GLU A 240 29.82 -3.42 -0.97
N LYS A 241 29.14 -4.51 -0.58
CA LYS A 241 28.92 -5.69 -1.42
C LYS A 241 27.89 -5.44 -2.50
N GLU A 242 26.80 -4.79 -2.13
CA GLU A 242 25.72 -4.42 -3.02
C GLU A 242 26.25 -3.45 -4.11
N GLN A 243 27.04 -2.44 -3.72
CA GLN A 243 27.68 -1.52 -4.65
C GLN A 243 28.65 -2.24 -5.61
N ALA A 244 29.45 -3.17 -5.10
CA ALA A 244 30.36 -3.97 -5.93
C ALA A 244 29.60 -4.85 -6.94
N GLU A 245 28.41 -5.34 -6.59
CA GLU A 245 27.56 -6.11 -7.48
C GLU A 245 26.87 -5.23 -8.55
N LYS A 246 26.43 -4.02 -8.18
CA LYS A 246 25.93 -2.99 -9.13
C LYS A 246 26.97 -2.68 -10.21
N GLU A 247 28.20 -2.38 -9.79
CA GLU A 247 29.32 -2.11 -10.68
C GLU A 247 29.65 -3.30 -11.60
N ALA A 248 29.39 -4.53 -11.16
CA ALA A 248 29.65 -5.74 -11.92
C ALA A 248 28.52 -6.12 -12.90
N THR A 249 27.27 -5.75 -12.62
CA THR A 249 26.09 -6.20 -13.38
C THR A 249 25.50 -5.16 -14.34
N SER A 250 25.94 -3.88 -14.27
CA SER A 250 25.38 -2.77 -15.07
C SER A 250 23.86 -2.56 -14.90
N ASN A 251 23.27 -3.12 -13.84
CA ASN A 251 21.91 -2.84 -13.44
C ASN A 251 21.94 -1.64 -12.50
N THR A 252 21.26 -0.54 -12.86
CA THR A 252 21.21 0.70 -12.09
C THR A 252 20.11 0.71 -11.03
N GLU A 253 19.20 -0.25 -11.05
CA GLU A 253 18.16 -0.37 -10.03
C GLU A 253 18.72 -0.96 -8.75
N VAL A 254 18.80 -0.09 -7.74
CA VAL A 254 19.04 -0.44 -6.34
C VAL A 254 17.72 -0.95 -5.80
N TYR A 255 17.53 -2.26 -5.70
CA TYR A 255 16.50 -2.79 -4.83
C TYR A 255 17.06 -2.71 -3.40
N THR A 256 16.63 -1.73 -2.61
CA THR A 256 16.81 -1.83 -1.16
C THR A 256 16.14 -3.12 -0.72
N THR A 257 16.94 -4.00 -0.10
CA THR A 257 16.40 -5.25 0.44
C THR A 257 15.93 -4.99 1.86
N ASP A 258 14.91 -5.72 2.30
CA ASP A 258 14.30 -5.62 3.63
C ASP A 258 15.35 -5.66 4.78
N VAL A 259 16.48 -6.34 4.56
CA VAL A 259 17.57 -6.47 5.53
C VAL A 259 18.40 -5.18 5.67
N HIS A 260 18.59 -4.43 4.59
CA HIS A 260 19.32 -3.15 4.64
C HIS A 260 18.54 -2.13 5.47
N GLU A 261 17.25 -1.99 5.18
CA GLU A 261 16.36 -1.07 5.88
C GLU A 261 16.17 -1.47 7.33
N SER A 262 15.98 -2.76 7.62
CA SER A 262 15.88 -3.25 9.00
C SER A 262 17.18 -3.01 9.80
N LEU A 263 18.36 -3.22 9.19
CA LEU A 263 19.65 -2.92 9.84
C LEU A 263 19.85 -1.41 10.07
N MET A 264 19.39 -0.57 9.14
CA MET A 264 19.43 0.89 9.27
C MET A 264 18.51 1.35 10.41
N ALA A 265 17.24 0.93 10.39
CA ALA A 265 16.27 1.20 11.46
C ALA A 265 16.79 0.69 12.82
N MET A 266 17.38 -0.50 12.86
CA MET A 266 18.02 -1.04 14.06
C MET A 266 19.18 -0.18 14.57
N LYS A 267 20.05 0.28 13.67
CA LYS A 267 21.18 1.15 14.04
C LYS A 267 20.65 2.47 14.63
N GLU A 268 19.70 3.11 13.96
CA GLU A 268 19.10 4.37 14.40
C GLU A 268 18.42 4.22 15.75
N ARG A 269 17.64 3.15 15.94
CA ARG A 269 17.08 2.73 17.22
C ARG A 269 18.12 2.70 18.34
N LEU A 270 19.27 2.09 18.07
CA LEU A 270 20.31 1.87 19.08
C LEU A 270 21.12 3.13 19.38
N GLU A 271 21.22 4.06 18.44
CA GLU A 271 21.83 5.38 18.64
C GLU A 271 20.95 6.28 19.51
N ASN A 272 19.64 6.07 19.48
CA ASN A 272 18.64 6.88 20.18
C ASN A 272 18.06 6.21 21.45
N GLN A 273 18.58 5.04 21.83
CA GLN A 273 17.98 4.22 22.89
C GLN A 273 18.20 4.79 24.30
N SER A 274 17.23 4.52 25.17
CA SER A 274 17.29 4.81 26.60
C SER A 274 16.73 3.64 27.41
N ASP A 275 17.14 3.54 28.67
CA ASP A 275 16.88 2.40 29.57
C ASP A 275 15.40 2.25 30.00
N GLU A 276 14.51 3.15 29.59
CA GLU A 276 13.09 3.09 29.91
C GLU A 276 12.30 2.42 28.77
N PRO A 277 11.61 1.28 29.00
CA PRO A 277 10.92 0.56 27.95
C PRO A 277 9.63 1.28 27.51
N ASN A 278 9.43 1.42 26.21
CA ASN A 278 8.18 1.95 25.68
C ASN A 278 7.11 0.86 25.61
N THR A 279 5.85 1.27 25.72
CA THR A 279 4.70 0.35 25.68
C THR A 279 3.54 1.02 24.97
N ILE A 280 2.91 0.31 24.04
CA ILE A 280 1.64 0.68 23.39
C ILE A 280 0.65 -0.41 23.79
N LYS A 281 -0.50 0.01 24.32
CA LYS A 281 -1.58 -0.93 24.66
C LYS A 281 -2.94 -0.34 24.35
N GLY A 282 -3.90 -1.21 24.16
CA GLY A 282 -5.19 -0.80 23.65
C GLY A 282 -6.27 -1.85 23.76
N ARG A 283 -7.43 -1.49 23.22
CA ARG A 283 -8.50 -2.43 22.88
C ARG A 283 -9.01 -2.15 21.48
N VAL A 284 -9.41 -3.21 20.79
CA VAL A 284 -10.24 -3.13 19.59
C VAL A 284 -11.68 -3.46 20.00
N VAL A 285 -12.58 -2.50 19.79
CA VAL A 285 -14.00 -2.63 20.15
C VAL A 285 -14.86 -2.15 18.98
N TYR A 286 -16.05 -2.71 18.83
CA TYR A 286 -17.11 -2.12 18.01
C TYR A 286 -17.73 -0.94 18.77
N SER A 287 -18.25 0.07 18.08
CA SER A 287 -18.86 1.25 18.73
C SER A 287 -20.14 0.94 19.53
N ASP A 288 -20.71 -0.26 19.37
CA ASP A 288 -21.77 -0.78 20.25
C ASP A 288 -21.25 -1.27 21.63
N GLY A 289 -19.94 -1.25 21.82
CA GLY A 289 -19.21 -1.65 23.03
C GLY A 289 -18.80 -3.13 23.07
N THR A 290 -19.09 -3.91 22.03
CA THR A 290 -18.67 -5.31 21.93
C THR A 290 -17.15 -5.39 21.68
N PRO A 291 -16.39 -6.23 22.40
CA PRO A 291 -14.97 -6.42 22.10
C PRO A 291 -14.75 -7.21 20.80
N ALA A 292 -13.75 -6.81 20.01
CA ALA A 292 -13.32 -7.53 18.82
C ALA A 292 -12.18 -8.49 19.18
N ALA A 293 -12.52 -9.75 19.46
CA ALA A 293 -11.57 -10.79 19.84
C ALA A 293 -10.89 -11.45 18.62
N ASN A 294 -9.64 -11.90 18.78
CA ASN A 294 -8.81 -12.53 17.75
C ASN A 294 -8.59 -11.66 16.50
N VAL A 295 -8.63 -10.33 16.66
CA VAL A 295 -8.21 -9.39 15.62
C VAL A 295 -6.68 -9.34 15.62
N GLY A 296 -6.07 -9.43 14.45
CA GLY A 296 -4.64 -9.20 14.29
C GLY A 296 -4.31 -7.74 14.53
N VAL A 297 -3.36 -7.45 15.41
CA VAL A 297 -2.86 -6.10 15.67
C VAL A 297 -1.37 -6.11 15.40
N ILE A 298 -0.93 -5.25 14.50
CA ILE A 298 0.45 -5.19 14.02
C ILE A 298 0.91 -3.73 14.06
N LEU A 299 2.03 -3.46 14.72
CA LEU A 299 2.68 -2.16 14.65
C LEU A 299 3.72 -2.19 13.56
N LYS A 300 3.52 -1.34 12.55
CA LYS A 300 4.39 -1.23 11.39
C LYS A 300 5.22 0.03 11.51
N HIS A 301 6.53 -0.11 11.50
CA HIS A 301 7.43 1.04 11.57
C HIS A 301 7.37 1.84 10.28
N GLU A 302 7.57 3.16 10.38
CA GLU A 302 7.56 4.09 9.25
C GLU A 302 8.43 3.64 8.07
N SER A 303 9.64 3.11 8.35
CA SER A 303 10.56 2.60 7.32
C SER A 303 9.99 1.47 6.48
N ASN A 304 9.02 0.72 7.00
CA ASN A 304 8.53 -0.50 6.35
C ASN A 304 7.18 -0.26 5.65
N ILE A 305 6.62 0.95 5.72
CA ILE A 305 5.21 1.19 5.37
C ILE A 305 4.88 0.81 3.92
N HIS A 306 5.85 0.92 3.01
CA HIS A 306 5.74 0.61 1.57
C HIS A 306 5.61 -0.89 1.27
N TYR A 307 6.04 -1.77 2.16
CA TYR A 307 6.00 -3.20 1.92
C TYR A 307 4.62 -3.75 2.27
N SER A 308 3.92 -4.38 1.34
CA SER A 308 2.65 -5.07 1.65
C SER A 308 2.84 -6.30 2.56
N GLY A 309 4.09 -6.61 2.94
CA GLY A 309 4.42 -7.80 3.72
C GLY A 309 4.13 -7.67 5.20
N LEU A 310 3.50 -8.71 5.75
CA LEU A 310 3.17 -8.81 7.18
C LEU A 310 4.03 -9.85 7.91
N SER A 311 4.93 -10.62 7.27
CA SER A 311 5.66 -11.71 7.98
C SER A 311 6.82 -11.24 8.86
N ASP A 312 7.44 -10.09 8.56
CA ASP A 312 8.69 -9.70 9.21
C ASP A 312 8.56 -8.58 10.28
N GLU A 313 7.37 -7.99 10.48
CA GLU A 313 7.21 -7.00 11.57
C GLU A 313 7.45 -7.61 12.98
N PRO A 314 8.27 -6.98 13.84
CA PRO A 314 8.63 -7.52 15.17
C PRO A 314 7.47 -7.42 16.19
N TYR A 315 6.50 -6.54 15.94
CA TYR A 315 5.42 -6.23 16.87
C TYR A 315 4.07 -6.69 16.32
N LYS A 316 3.72 -7.95 16.58
CA LYS A 316 2.43 -8.55 16.19
C LYS A 316 1.79 -9.29 17.34
N GLN A 317 0.49 -9.08 17.52
CA GLN A 317 -0.32 -9.80 18.50
C GLN A 317 -1.73 -10.02 17.96
N GLN A 318 -2.48 -10.88 18.65
CA GLN A 318 -3.92 -10.99 18.48
C GLN A 318 -4.61 -10.45 19.73
N THR A 319 -5.77 -9.81 19.54
CA THR A 319 -6.58 -9.36 20.66
C THR A 319 -7.15 -10.54 21.45
N ASP A 320 -7.21 -10.39 22.78
CA ASP A 320 -7.86 -11.38 23.64
C ASP A 320 -9.41 -11.33 23.57
N ASP A 321 -10.09 -12.14 24.38
CA ASP A 321 -11.56 -12.18 24.46
C ASP A 321 -12.19 -10.83 24.87
N ASP A 322 -11.44 -9.95 25.54
CA ASP A 322 -11.84 -8.60 25.94
C ASP A 322 -11.37 -7.53 24.91
N GLY A 323 -10.87 -7.96 23.75
CA GLY A 323 -10.36 -7.11 22.66
C GLY A 323 -9.02 -6.45 22.97
N TYR A 324 -8.32 -6.84 24.04
CA TYR A 324 -7.10 -6.18 24.53
C TYR A 324 -5.84 -6.65 23.80
N TYR A 325 -4.90 -5.72 23.62
CA TYR A 325 -3.54 -5.98 23.12
C TYR A 325 -2.48 -5.13 23.85
N GLU A 326 -1.23 -5.60 23.91
CA GLU A 326 -0.13 -4.87 24.55
C GLU A 326 1.23 -5.20 23.94
N PHE A 327 1.85 -4.23 23.29
CA PHE A 327 3.23 -4.30 22.84
C PHE A 327 4.15 -3.70 23.92
N ALA A 328 5.20 -4.42 24.30
CA ALA A 328 6.17 -3.99 25.29
C ALA A 328 7.58 -3.97 24.68
N ASN A 329 8.45 -3.12 25.23
CA ASN A 329 9.81 -2.87 24.71
C ASN A 329 9.75 -2.44 23.24
N ILE A 330 8.84 -1.51 22.97
CA ILE A 330 8.74 -0.88 21.65
C ILE A 330 9.89 0.10 21.53
N ASP A 331 10.45 0.20 20.35
CA ASP A 331 11.50 1.16 20.09
C ASP A 331 10.91 2.57 19.94
N ALA A 332 11.74 3.60 20.09
CA ALA A 332 11.32 4.95 19.79
C ALA A 332 11.25 5.12 18.26
N GLY A 333 10.21 5.77 17.76
CA GLY A 333 9.96 5.93 16.33
C GLY A 333 8.49 6.18 16.02
N SER A 334 8.16 6.32 14.74
CA SER A 334 6.80 6.50 14.24
C SER A 334 6.24 5.16 13.74
N TYR A 335 5.02 4.84 14.12
CA TYR A 335 4.36 3.57 13.75
C TYR A 335 2.96 3.81 13.20
N GLN A 336 2.53 2.99 12.24
CA GLN A 336 1.11 2.84 11.90
C GLN A 336 0.55 1.55 12.49
N MET A 337 -0.71 1.61 12.90
CA MET A 337 -1.45 0.45 13.38
C MET A 337 -2.11 -0.28 12.21
N VAL A 338 -1.75 -1.55 12.01
CA VAL A 338 -2.33 -2.41 10.99
C VAL A 338 -3.21 -3.46 11.66
N LEU A 339 -4.42 -3.66 11.14
CA LEU A 339 -5.43 -4.56 11.67
C LEU A 339 -5.75 -5.68 10.68
N GLY A 340 -5.75 -6.91 11.17
CA GLY A 340 -6.14 -8.10 10.43
C GLY A 340 -7.49 -8.63 10.89
N PHE A 341 -8.45 -8.76 9.97
CA PHE A 341 -9.81 -9.22 10.22
C PHE A 341 -10.18 -10.44 9.38
N SER A 342 -11.05 -11.31 9.91
CA SER A 342 -11.88 -12.19 9.09
C SER A 342 -13.05 -11.40 8.49
N PHE A 343 -13.65 -11.94 7.42
CA PHE A 343 -14.83 -11.33 6.81
C PHE A 343 -15.99 -11.15 7.80
N GLU A 344 -16.22 -12.10 8.70
CA GLU A 344 -17.28 -11.98 9.71
C GLU A 344 -17.01 -10.90 10.76
N GLN A 345 -15.74 -10.60 11.05
CA GLN A 345 -15.40 -9.56 12.04
C GLN A 345 -15.64 -8.16 11.48
N ILE A 346 -15.39 -7.93 10.19
CA ILE A 346 -15.49 -6.59 9.59
C ILE A 346 -16.79 -6.35 8.81
N ASP A 347 -17.63 -7.38 8.61
CA ASP A 347 -18.90 -7.24 7.88
C ASP A 347 -19.83 -6.19 8.52
N GLY A 348 -20.08 -5.11 7.78
CA GLY A 348 -20.89 -3.97 8.22
C GLY A 348 -20.15 -2.91 9.03
N TRP A 349 -18.83 -3.04 9.19
CA TRP A 349 -17.99 -2.14 9.98
C TRP A 349 -16.81 -1.59 9.17
N THR A 350 -16.27 -0.46 9.62
CA THR A 350 -15.04 0.14 9.12
C THR A 350 -14.10 0.46 10.28
N TYR A 351 -12.80 0.46 10.00
CA TYR A 351 -11.78 1.04 10.84
C TYR A 351 -11.55 2.48 10.35
N PRO A 352 -12.07 3.51 11.06
CA PRO A 352 -11.97 4.89 10.60
C PRO A 352 -10.57 5.44 10.88
N ALA A 353 -9.60 4.97 10.11
CA ALA A 353 -8.22 5.44 10.16
C ALA A 353 -7.92 6.32 8.96
N GLU A 354 -7.16 7.37 9.20
CA GLU A 354 -6.68 8.27 8.15
C GLU A 354 -5.29 7.90 7.69
N MET A 355 -4.92 8.27 6.46
CA MET A 355 -3.62 7.93 5.86
C MET A 355 -2.42 8.35 6.73
N ASP A 356 -2.58 9.42 7.51
CA ASP A 356 -1.56 10.02 8.39
C ASP A 356 -1.74 9.66 9.87
N ASP A 357 -2.46 8.57 10.20
CA ASP A 357 -2.60 8.09 11.58
C ASP A 357 -1.31 7.42 12.06
N TRP A 358 -0.41 8.24 12.59
CA TRP A 358 0.88 7.83 13.14
C TRP A 358 0.88 7.84 14.68
N ILE A 359 1.54 6.84 15.24
CA ILE A 359 1.83 6.73 16.66
C ILE A 359 3.32 7.03 16.85
N ASP A 360 3.62 8.26 17.27
CA ASP A 360 4.97 8.67 17.64
C ASP A 360 5.29 8.21 19.05
N VAL A 361 6.31 7.36 19.17
CA VAL A 361 6.77 6.79 20.43
C VAL A 361 8.11 7.42 20.79
N GLU A 362 8.12 8.22 21.85
CA GLU A 362 9.36 8.69 22.46
C GLU A 362 9.87 7.71 23.53
N VAL A 363 11.11 7.92 23.95
CA VAL A 363 11.74 7.18 25.03
C VAL A 363 10.94 7.28 26.33
N GLY A 364 10.66 6.13 26.94
CA GLY A 364 9.92 5.97 28.19
C GLY A 364 8.40 6.02 28.02
N ASP A 365 7.88 6.09 26.80
CA ASP A 365 6.47 6.32 26.55
C ASP A 365 5.56 5.14 26.90
N LYS A 366 4.37 5.49 27.39
CA LYS A 366 3.28 4.55 27.67
C LYS A 366 2.04 5.03 26.98
N VAL A 367 1.92 4.66 25.71
CA VAL A 367 0.84 5.06 24.84
C VAL A 367 -0.37 4.15 25.08
N ALA A 368 -1.53 4.78 25.25
CA ALA A 368 -2.81 4.09 25.25
C ALA A 368 -3.53 4.42 23.94
N TYR A 369 -3.66 3.44 23.05
CA TYR A 369 -4.26 3.59 21.74
C TYR A 369 -5.47 2.65 21.66
N ASN A 370 -6.70 3.17 21.72
CA ASN A 370 -7.89 2.32 21.58
C ASN A 370 -8.46 2.51 20.19
N ILE A 371 -8.95 1.41 19.63
CA ILE A 371 -9.50 1.36 18.28
C ILE A 371 -10.98 1.04 18.42
N GLU A 372 -11.80 1.90 17.83
CA GLU A 372 -13.24 1.73 17.79
C GLU A 372 -13.69 1.58 16.34
N LEU A 373 -14.23 0.41 16.01
CA LEU A 373 -14.82 0.13 14.69
C LEU A 373 -16.20 0.78 14.62
N GLN A 374 -16.47 1.47 13.51
CA GLN A 374 -17.71 2.20 13.30
C GLN A 374 -18.60 1.47 12.28
N PRO A 375 -19.93 1.48 12.45
CA PRO A 375 -20.82 0.85 11.49
C PRO A 375 -20.79 1.63 10.18
N LEU A 376 -20.86 0.91 9.07
CA LEU A 376 -20.93 1.52 7.74
C LEU A 376 -22.22 2.34 7.61
N MET A 377 -22.07 3.52 7.01
CA MET A 377 -23.18 4.43 6.74
C MET A 377 -24.04 3.91 5.58
N ASP A 378 -25.37 4.03 5.71
CA ASP A 378 -26.29 3.64 4.63
C ASP A 378 -26.48 4.77 3.61
N ILE A 379 -26.69 4.36 2.36
CA ILE A 379 -26.95 5.24 1.21
C ILE A 379 -28.34 5.00 0.61
N TYR A 380 -28.91 6.03 0.00
CA TYR A 380 -30.30 6.01 -0.45
C TYR A 380 -30.50 6.25 -1.95
N SER A 381 -29.74 7.15 -2.56
CA SER A 381 -29.85 7.43 -4.00
C SER A 381 -28.57 8.11 -4.51
N PRO A 382 -28.12 7.80 -5.74
CA PRO A 382 -28.64 6.75 -6.61
C PRO A 382 -28.14 5.36 -6.20
N VAL A 383 -29.00 4.34 -6.27
CA VAL A 383 -28.66 2.99 -5.79
C VAL A 383 -29.21 1.89 -6.69
N ASN A 384 -28.68 0.68 -6.56
CA ASN A 384 -29.21 -0.54 -7.17
C ASN A 384 -29.35 -0.45 -8.70
N GLN A 385 -28.35 0.14 -9.36
CA GLN A 385 -28.26 0.31 -10.82
C GLN A 385 -29.34 1.25 -11.40
N GLU A 386 -29.72 2.28 -10.64
CA GLU A 386 -30.63 3.30 -11.11
C GLU A 386 -30.12 3.95 -12.41
N THR A 387 -31.01 4.15 -13.39
CA THR A 387 -30.67 4.83 -14.64
C THR A 387 -31.17 6.26 -14.62
N ILE A 388 -30.23 7.20 -14.59
CA ILE A 388 -30.52 8.63 -14.51
C ILE A 388 -30.51 9.21 -15.92
N LYS A 389 -31.56 9.97 -16.24
CA LYS A 389 -31.71 10.68 -17.52
C LYS A 389 -32.04 12.16 -17.37
N ASP A 390 -32.18 12.60 -16.12
CA ASP A 390 -32.45 13.99 -15.80
C ASP A 390 -31.14 14.76 -15.77
N GLY A 391 -31.21 16.09 -15.93
CA GLY A 391 -30.03 16.97 -15.93
C GLY A 391 -29.37 17.18 -14.56
N HIS A 392 -29.87 16.50 -13.51
CA HIS A 392 -29.36 16.57 -12.15
C HIS A 392 -29.39 15.17 -11.50
N ILE A 393 -28.48 14.94 -10.56
CA ILE A 393 -28.42 13.76 -9.71
C ILE A 393 -28.57 14.20 -8.26
N LEU A 394 -29.39 13.49 -7.48
CA LEU A 394 -29.46 13.67 -6.03
C LEU A 394 -28.71 12.52 -5.36
N PHE A 395 -27.58 12.83 -4.76
CA PHE A 395 -26.89 11.94 -3.83
C PHE A 395 -27.50 12.09 -2.44
N SER A 396 -27.77 11.00 -1.74
CA SER A 396 -28.35 11.05 -0.39
C SER A 396 -27.97 9.84 0.45
N TRP A 397 -27.68 10.10 1.72
CA TRP A 397 -27.15 9.13 2.69
C TRP A 397 -27.66 9.45 4.11
N ASP A 398 -27.29 8.61 5.06
CA ASP A 398 -27.61 8.82 6.47
C ASP A 398 -26.88 10.02 7.08
N SER A 399 -27.58 10.78 7.92
CA SER A 399 -26.92 11.79 8.74
C SER A 399 -26.18 11.13 9.90
N VAL A 400 -24.94 11.53 10.12
CA VAL A 400 -24.07 11.11 11.22
C VAL A 400 -24.04 12.23 12.26
N GLU A 401 -24.30 11.90 13.54
CA GLU A 401 -24.57 12.90 14.59
C GLU A 401 -23.40 13.87 14.84
N GLU A 402 -22.16 13.39 14.74
CA GLU A 402 -20.94 14.16 15.04
C GLU A 402 -20.23 14.67 13.78
N ALA A 403 -20.77 14.40 12.59
CA ALA A 403 -20.16 14.84 11.34
C ALA A 403 -20.28 16.37 11.19
N ALA A 404 -19.14 17.04 11.02
CA ALA A 404 -19.08 18.43 10.62
C ALA A 404 -19.26 18.57 9.10
N TYR A 405 -18.73 17.62 8.34
CA TYR A 405 -18.89 17.56 6.89
C TYR A 405 -18.80 16.13 6.34
N TYR A 406 -19.10 15.99 5.05
CA TYR A 406 -18.99 14.76 4.27
C TYR A 406 -18.13 14.98 3.03
N GLN A 407 -17.49 13.90 2.60
CA GLN A 407 -16.77 13.80 1.33
C GLN A 407 -17.44 12.79 0.42
N LEU A 408 -17.78 13.20 -0.80
CA LEU A 408 -18.40 12.38 -1.83
C LEU A 408 -17.36 12.00 -2.88
N SER A 409 -17.16 10.70 -3.08
CA SER A 409 -16.27 10.12 -4.08
C SER A 409 -17.06 9.43 -5.19
N LEU A 410 -16.55 9.49 -6.42
CA LEU A 410 -17.11 8.83 -7.59
C LEU A 410 -16.12 7.84 -8.16
N ALA A 411 -16.61 6.74 -8.69
CA ALA A 411 -15.77 5.75 -9.35
C ALA A 411 -16.37 5.26 -10.67
N ILE A 412 -15.47 4.92 -11.58
CA ILE A 412 -15.77 4.32 -12.88
C ILE A 412 -15.24 2.89 -12.91
N ASP A 413 -16.03 1.96 -13.44
CA ASP A 413 -15.55 0.62 -13.74
C ASP A 413 -14.68 0.68 -15.02
N LEU A 414 -13.51 0.05 -14.98
CA LEU A 414 -12.70 -0.24 -16.17
C LEU A 414 -13.06 -1.64 -16.69
N ASP A 415 -12.89 -1.89 -17.99
CA ASP A 415 -13.28 -3.15 -18.62
C ASP A 415 -12.36 -4.31 -18.17
N GLY A 416 -12.69 -4.92 -17.02
CA GLY A 416 -11.96 -6.08 -16.47
C GLY A 416 -10.65 -5.76 -15.76
N GLU A 417 -10.32 -4.47 -15.58
CA GLU A 417 -9.04 -3.98 -15.03
C GLU A 417 -9.21 -3.24 -13.69
N GLY A 418 -10.38 -3.36 -13.05
CA GLY A 418 -10.68 -2.74 -11.76
C GLY A 418 -11.54 -1.49 -11.89
N SER A 419 -11.36 -0.54 -10.98
CA SER A 419 -12.10 0.73 -10.96
C SER A 419 -11.18 1.87 -10.59
N ILE A 420 -11.44 3.06 -11.15
CA ILE A 420 -10.75 4.29 -10.76
C ILE A 420 -11.73 5.11 -9.94
N SER A 421 -11.32 5.54 -8.74
CA SER A 421 -12.10 6.43 -7.88
C SER A 421 -11.42 7.77 -7.71
N THR A 422 -12.20 8.79 -7.40
CA THR A 422 -11.73 10.16 -7.16
C THR A 422 -12.71 10.90 -6.25
N ILE A 423 -12.19 11.82 -5.45
CA ILE A 423 -13.01 12.72 -4.65
C ILE A 423 -13.71 13.69 -5.61
N PHE A 424 -15.04 13.71 -5.58
CA PHE A 424 -15.83 14.61 -6.40
C PHE A 424 -16.11 15.93 -5.69
N ARG A 425 -16.45 15.88 -4.40
CA ARG A 425 -16.71 17.06 -3.58
C ARG A 425 -16.47 16.74 -2.11
N SER A 426 -15.93 17.69 -1.36
CA SER A 426 -15.72 17.62 0.08
C SER A 426 -16.52 18.72 0.80
N GLN A 427 -16.34 18.85 2.11
CA GLN A 427 -16.95 19.90 2.93
C GLN A 427 -18.49 20.01 2.80
N ILE A 428 -19.16 18.91 2.46
CA ILE A 428 -20.61 18.87 2.32
C ILE A 428 -21.23 18.82 3.73
N THR A 429 -22.01 19.82 4.11
CA THR A 429 -22.58 19.90 5.49
C THR A 429 -23.96 19.26 5.64
N ASP A 430 -24.63 18.96 4.53
CA ASP A 430 -25.93 18.28 4.50
C ASP A 430 -25.75 16.79 4.14
N SER A 431 -26.68 15.92 4.56
CA SER A 431 -26.66 14.48 4.22
C SER A 431 -27.21 14.17 2.82
N GLN A 432 -27.21 15.16 1.93
CA GLN A 432 -27.65 15.05 0.55
C GLN A 432 -26.97 16.13 -0.30
N LEU A 433 -26.77 15.83 -1.59
CA LEU A 433 -26.19 16.75 -2.56
C LEU A 433 -26.88 16.63 -3.91
N GLU A 434 -27.45 17.74 -4.40
CA GLU A 434 -27.98 17.83 -5.76
C GLU A 434 -26.92 18.40 -6.71
N VAL A 435 -26.55 17.62 -7.72
CA VAL A 435 -25.44 17.90 -8.64
C VAL A 435 -25.95 17.99 -10.07
N PRO A 436 -25.70 19.09 -10.81
CA PRO A 436 -25.95 19.15 -12.25
C PRO A 436 -25.08 18.14 -13.01
N VAL A 437 -25.65 17.42 -13.97
CA VAL A 437 -24.95 16.39 -14.74
C VAL A 437 -23.73 16.94 -15.52
N GLU A 438 -23.78 18.20 -15.95
CA GLU A 438 -22.65 18.83 -16.64
C GLU A 438 -21.40 18.98 -15.76
N GLU A 439 -21.56 19.09 -14.44
CA GLU A 439 -20.45 19.11 -13.49
C GLU A 439 -19.76 17.75 -13.45
N LEU A 440 -20.54 16.67 -13.39
CA LEU A 440 -20.04 15.29 -13.44
C LEU A 440 -19.31 14.99 -14.76
N TYR A 441 -19.82 15.46 -15.90
CA TYR A 441 -19.13 15.31 -17.18
C TYR A 441 -17.82 16.09 -17.27
N SER A 442 -17.69 17.17 -16.48
CA SER A 442 -16.49 18.00 -16.44
C SER A 442 -15.46 17.47 -15.44
N HIS A 443 -15.89 16.68 -14.46
CA HIS A 443 -15.01 15.98 -13.53
C HIS A 443 -14.14 14.96 -14.27
N THR A 444 -12.85 15.02 -14.00
CA THR A 444 -11.85 14.07 -14.49
C THR A 444 -11.63 12.97 -13.47
N VAL A 445 -11.24 11.81 -13.96
CA VAL A 445 -10.80 10.66 -13.16
C VAL A 445 -9.37 10.35 -13.58
N GLY A 446 -8.65 9.53 -12.81
CA GLY A 446 -7.33 9.04 -13.22
C GLY A 446 -7.37 8.43 -14.63
N ILE A 447 -6.29 8.59 -15.38
CA ILE A 447 -6.15 8.02 -16.73
C ILE A 447 -5.45 6.67 -16.60
N SER A 448 -6.06 5.64 -17.17
CA SER A 448 -5.47 4.29 -17.19
C SER A 448 -4.78 4.02 -18.52
N PHE A 449 -3.62 3.39 -18.46
CA PHE A 449 -2.84 2.94 -19.61
C PHE A 449 -2.54 1.44 -19.47
N SER A 450 -2.65 0.70 -20.57
CA SER A 450 -2.25 -0.72 -20.60
C SER A 450 -0.75 -0.92 -20.89
N GLY A 451 0.02 0.17 -21.03
CA GLY A 451 1.45 0.22 -21.31
C GLY A 451 1.99 1.64 -21.13
N GLU A 452 3.27 1.85 -21.47
CA GLU A 452 3.95 3.15 -21.28
C GLU A 452 3.56 4.19 -22.35
N ASP A 453 3.16 3.74 -23.54
CA ASP A 453 2.82 4.64 -24.65
C ASP A 453 1.39 5.21 -24.54
N THR A 454 1.21 6.47 -24.97
CA THR A 454 -0.09 7.17 -24.99
C THR A 454 -1.15 6.50 -25.88
N ASP A 455 -0.75 5.66 -26.84
CA ASP A 455 -1.67 4.89 -27.69
C ASP A 455 -2.28 3.67 -26.98
N THR A 456 -1.76 3.33 -25.80
CA THR A 456 -2.26 2.25 -24.93
C THR A 456 -3.32 2.71 -23.93
N VAL A 457 -3.63 4.01 -23.89
CA VAL A 457 -4.65 4.59 -23.01
C VAL A 457 -5.99 3.85 -23.12
N ASP A 458 -6.64 3.61 -21.99
CA ASP A 458 -8.01 3.10 -21.95
C ASP A 458 -9.01 4.22 -22.30
N PRO A 459 -9.76 4.10 -23.42
CA PRO A 459 -10.78 5.07 -23.80
C PRO A 459 -11.86 5.31 -22.73
N ILE A 460 -12.13 4.34 -21.85
CA ILE A 460 -13.11 4.46 -20.77
C ILE A 460 -12.66 5.52 -19.78
N SER A 461 -11.38 5.53 -19.41
CA SER A 461 -10.81 6.54 -18.50
C SER A 461 -10.90 7.96 -19.08
N LEU A 462 -10.76 8.12 -20.40
CA LEU A 462 -10.86 9.42 -21.07
C LEU A 462 -12.30 9.94 -21.16
N LEU A 463 -13.27 9.07 -21.45
CA LEU A 463 -14.69 9.45 -21.43
C LEU A 463 -15.17 9.66 -19.99
N ALA A 464 -14.64 8.89 -19.03
CA ALA A 464 -15.02 8.92 -17.63
C ALA A 464 -16.54 8.85 -17.44
N LEU A 465 -17.10 9.74 -16.61
CA LEU A 465 -18.53 9.85 -16.33
C LEU A 465 -19.39 10.22 -17.55
N SER A 466 -18.80 10.63 -18.68
CA SER A 466 -19.53 10.92 -19.93
C SER A 466 -19.84 9.69 -20.79
N ASN A 467 -19.31 8.51 -20.44
CA ASN A 467 -19.61 7.25 -21.11
C ASN A 467 -21.00 6.70 -20.70
N THR A 468 -21.99 6.83 -21.56
CA THR A 468 -23.38 6.43 -21.24
C THR A 468 -23.61 4.92 -21.13
N GLU A 469 -22.62 4.12 -21.54
CA GLU A 469 -22.68 2.66 -21.45
C GLU A 469 -21.92 2.12 -20.23
N ASN A 470 -21.17 2.96 -19.52
CA ASN A 470 -20.46 2.54 -18.31
C ASN A 470 -21.37 2.52 -17.08
N ARG A 471 -21.03 1.64 -16.13
CA ARG A 471 -21.60 1.64 -14.78
C ARG A 471 -20.71 2.49 -13.88
N PHE A 472 -21.34 3.27 -13.02
CA PHE A 472 -20.66 4.13 -12.05
C PHE A 472 -20.98 3.69 -10.64
N SER A 473 -20.05 3.91 -9.73
CA SER A 473 -20.26 3.80 -8.28
C SER A 473 -19.93 5.11 -7.59
N TRP A 474 -20.39 5.26 -6.36
CA TRP A 474 -20.09 6.39 -5.51
C TRP A 474 -19.99 5.95 -4.06
N ALA A 475 -19.30 6.76 -3.27
CA ALA A 475 -19.17 6.53 -1.85
C ALA A 475 -19.15 7.88 -1.13
N VAL A 476 -19.55 7.87 0.12
CA VAL A 476 -19.48 9.02 1.00
C VAL A 476 -18.82 8.63 2.33
N GLU A 477 -17.97 9.53 2.80
CA GLU A 477 -17.25 9.49 4.07
C GLU A 477 -17.74 10.66 4.94
N ALA A 478 -17.79 10.46 6.25
CA ALA A 478 -18.23 11.45 7.22
C ALA A 478 -17.05 11.84 8.13
N TYR A 479 -16.82 13.13 8.30
CA TYR A 479 -15.68 13.67 9.04
C TYR A 479 -16.15 14.58 10.17
N ASP A 480 -15.40 14.60 11.28
CA ASP A 480 -15.63 15.51 12.39
C ASP A 480 -15.09 16.93 12.10
N ALA A 481 -15.16 17.83 13.08
CA ALA A 481 -14.74 19.22 12.92
C ALA A 481 -13.21 19.42 12.90
N ASP A 482 -12.47 18.45 13.41
CA ASP A 482 -11.01 18.42 13.42
C ASP A 482 -10.47 17.73 12.16
N GLY A 483 -11.36 17.20 11.32
CA GLY A 483 -11.05 16.59 10.04
C GLY A 483 -10.86 15.08 10.10
N ASN A 484 -11.14 14.43 11.23
CA ASN A 484 -10.97 12.99 11.40
C ASN A 484 -12.15 12.22 10.81
N LEU A 485 -11.87 11.11 10.11
CA LEU A 485 -12.86 10.16 9.62
C LEU A 485 -13.67 9.58 10.80
N ILE A 486 -15.00 9.61 10.68
CA ILE A 486 -15.94 9.00 11.62
C ILE A 486 -16.41 7.66 11.06
N THR A 487 -16.90 7.64 9.83
CA THR A 487 -17.40 6.44 9.16
C THR A 487 -17.50 6.67 7.65
N GLU A 488 -17.73 5.61 6.91
CA GLU A 488 -17.84 5.59 5.47
C GLU A 488 -18.98 4.66 5.01
N SER A 489 -19.41 4.84 3.77
CA SER A 489 -20.47 4.02 3.15
C SER A 489 -19.93 2.86 2.31
N ASN A 490 -18.74 3.04 1.75
CA ASN A 490 -17.92 2.00 1.14
C ASN A 490 -17.26 1.20 2.27
N GLY A 491 -17.17 -0.11 2.08
CA GLY A 491 -16.64 -1.02 3.08
C GLY A 491 -17.16 -2.43 2.84
N TYR A 492 -16.86 -3.33 3.78
CA TYR A 492 -17.17 -4.74 3.63
C TYR A 492 -18.61 -5.03 4.05
N ARG A 493 -19.48 -5.25 3.06
CA ARG A 493 -20.88 -5.67 3.25
C ARG A 493 -21.10 -7.04 2.60
N LEU A 494 -20.83 -8.09 3.35
CA LEU A 494 -20.65 -9.46 2.87
C LEU A 494 -21.85 -10.36 3.22
N GLY A 495 -22.57 -10.05 4.29
CA GLY A 495 -23.77 -10.77 4.73
C GLY A 495 -25.07 -10.31 4.03
N GLU A 496 -26.08 -11.20 4.02
CA GLU A 496 -27.42 -10.85 3.53
C GLU A 496 -28.07 -9.70 4.32
N GLU A 497 -27.70 -9.55 5.60
CA GLU A 497 -28.24 -8.51 6.48
C GLU A 497 -27.51 -7.16 6.34
N THR A 498 -26.26 -7.15 5.83
CA THR A 498 -25.40 -5.96 5.76
C THR A 498 -25.27 -5.39 4.35
N ILE A 499 -25.53 -6.18 3.29
CA ILE A 499 -25.38 -5.77 1.87
C ILE A 499 -26.06 -4.44 1.53
N GLY A 500 -27.22 -4.16 2.15
CA GLY A 500 -27.94 -2.90 2.01
C GLY A 500 -28.23 -2.51 0.55
N ASN A 501 -28.16 -1.21 0.28
CA ASN A 501 -28.25 -0.65 -1.06
C ASN A 501 -26.88 -0.63 -1.73
N LEU A 502 -26.81 -1.06 -2.99
CA LEU A 502 -25.55 -1.01 -3.74
C LEU A 502 -25.37 0.37 -4.40
N PRO A 503 -24.18 1.00 -4.32
CA PRO A 503 -23.93 2.37 -4.80
C PRO A 503 -23.85 2.50 -6.33
N PHE A 504 -24.43 1.58 -7.09
CA PHE A 504 -24.28 1.56 -8.55
C PHE A 504 -25.38 2.35 -9.27
N PHE A 505 -25.00 3.05 -10.33
CA PHE A 505 -25.94 3.74 -11.22
C PHE A 505 -25.42 3.85 -12.67
N TYR A 506 -26.30 4.28 -13.56
CA TYR A 506 -26.02 4.58 -14.97
C TYR A 506 -26.44 5.99 -15.30
N LEU A 507 -25.56 6.75 -15.97
CA LEU A 507 -25.85 8.11 -16.42
C LEU A 507 -26.13 8.16 -17.93
N LYS A 508 -27.40 8.37 -18.30
CA LYS A 508 -27.89 8.35 -19.69
C LYS A 508 -28.69 9.61 -20.06
N GLU A 509 -28.28 10.76 -19.52
CA GLU A 509 -28.82 12.08 -19.88
C GLU A 509 -28.48 12.42 -21.34
N ARG A 510 -27.21 12.23 -21.73
CA ARG A 510 -26.73 12.38 -23.12
C ARG A 510 -26.82 11.08 -23.94
N SER A 511 -26.40 11.15 -25.20
CA SER A 511 -26.17 9.99 -26.07
C SER A 511 -24.74 10.00 -26.61
N MET A 512 -24.17 8.81 -26.83
CA MET A 512 -22.85 8.67 -27.44
C MET A 512 -22.80 9.31 -28.83
N THR A 513 -21.77 10.11 -29.08
CA THR A 513 -21.49 10.74 -30.38
C THR A 513 -20.69 9.81 -31.29
N GLU A 514 -20.58 10.17 -32.58
CA GLU A 514 -19.67 9.47 -33.50
C GLU A 514 -18.21 9.56 -33.04
N ALA A 515 -17.81 10.70 -32.47
CA ALA A 515 -16.46 10.89 -31.93
C ALA A 515 -16.20 10.00 -30.70
N ASP A 516 -17.20 9.84 -29.82
CA ASP A 516 -17.09 8.92 -28.67
C ASP A 516 -16.90 7.47 -29.13
N GLN A 517 -17.64 7.05 -30.17
CA GLN A 517 -17.48 5.71 -30.72
C GLN A 517 -16.11 5.51 -31.37
N LEU A 518 -15.57 6.53 -32.04
CA LEU A 518 -14.21 6.49 -32.57
C LEU A 518 -13.17 6.38 -31.46
N LEU A 519 -13.39 7.05 -30.33
CA LEU A 519 -12.55 6.96 -29.14
C LEU A 519 -12.58 5.56 -28.54
N LEU A 520 -13.77 4.99 -28.28
CA LEU A 520 -13.92 3.61 -27.80
C LEU A 520 -13.31 2.57 -28.75
N ASP A 521 -13.31 2.85 -30.06
CA ASP A 521 -12.62 2.03 -31.06
C ASP A 521 -11.08 2.19 -31.07
N LYS A 522 -10.50 2.90 -30.08
CA LYS A 522 -9.07 3.27 -29.97
C LYS A 522 -8.54 4.03 -31.20
N LYS A 523 -9.34 4.91 -31.81
CA LYS A 523 -8.95 5.75 -32.95
C LYS A 523 -8.78 7.21 -32.52
N LEU A 524 -7.81 7.47 -31.62
CA LEU A 524 -7.63 8.76 -30.93
C LEU A 524 -7.57 9.96 -31.87
N ASP A 525 -6.68 9.95 -32.87
CA ASP A 525 -6.54 11.05 -33.84
C ASP A 525 -7.86 11.39 -34.56
N LYS A 526 -8.60 10.36 -34.97
CA LYS A 526 -9.86 10.55 -35.68
C LYS A 526 -10.95 11.05 -34.75
N ALA A 527 -10.96 10.60 -33.50
CA ALA A 527 -11.86 11.11 -32.47
C ALA A 527 -11.58 12.60 -32.24
N LEU A 528 -10.32 12.99 -32.01
CA LEU A 528 -9.89 14.38 -31.79
C LEU A 528 -10.31 15.30 -32.95
N GLU A 529 -10.02 14.92 -34.20
CA GLU A 529 -10.43 15.69 -35.37
C GLU A 529 -11.96 15.84 -35.48
N THR A 530 -12.70 14.79 -35.09
CA THR A 530 -14.17 14.82 -35.10
C THR A 530 -14.72 15.72 -34.00
N TYR A 531 -14.16 15.68 -32.78
CA TYR A 531 -14.52 16.61 -31.71
C TYR A 531 -14.22 18.07 -32.09
N LYS A 532 -13.04 18.36 -32.66
CA LYS A 532 -12.69 19.71 -33.16
C LYS A 532 -13.69 20.19 -34.23
N ALA A 533 -14.10 19.30 -35.14
CA ALA A 533 -15.10 19.63 -36.15
C ALA A 533 -16.48 19.90 -35.54
N ASN A 534 -16.90 19.11 -34.56
CA ASN A 534 -18.18 19.27 -33.85
C ASN A 534 -18.22 20.60 -33.08
N TYR A 535 -17.20 20.89 -32.28
CA TYR A 535 -17.09 22.15 -31.53
C TYR A 535 -17.03 23.37 -32.46
N LYS A 536 -16.31 23.28 -33.59
CA LYS A 536 -16.29 24.36 -34.59
C LYS A 536 -17.66 24.59 -35.22
N ALA A 537 -18.47 23.54 -35.40
CA ALA A 537 -19.82 23.64 -35.93
C ALA A 537 -20.82 24.17 -34.88
N ASN A 538 -20.59 23.84 -33.61
CA ASN A 538 -21.38 24.28 -32.46
C ASN A 538 -20.48 24.68 -31.29
N PRO A 539 -20.14 25.98 -31.14
CA PRO A 539 -19.28 26.46 -30.05
C PRO A 539 -19.85 26.28 -28.63
N ASP A 540 -21.12 25.88 -28.51
CA ASP A 540 -21.75 25.56 -27.23
C ASP A 540 -21.69 24.04 -26.93
N ASP A 541 -21.02 23.23 -27.77
CA ASP A 541 -20.81 21.79 -27.54
C ASP A 541 -19.72 21.56 -26.48
N MET A 542 -20.12 21.64 -25.21
CA MET A 542 -19.25 21.46 -24.06
C MET A 542 -18.60 20.08 -24.00
N HIS A 543 -19.29 19.04 -24.46
CA HIS A 543 -18.72 17.69 -24.49
C HIS A 543 -17.54 17.63 -25.45
N SER A 544 -17.70 18.13 -26.68
CA SER A 544 -16.59 18.18 -27.63
C SER A 544 -15.43 19.02 -27.09
N LEU A 545 -15.71 20.14 -26.42
CA LEU A 545 -14.67 20.98 -25.80
C LEU A 545 -13.87 20.21 -24.73
N ARG A 546 -14.55 19.52 -23.81
CA ARG A 546 -13.92 18.66 -22.79
C ARG A 546 -13.08 17.54 -23.39
N MET A 547 -13.59 16.88 -24.43
CA MET A 547 -12.86 15.78 -25.06
C MET A 547 -11.64 16.26 -25.85
N ILE A 548 -11.67 17.47 -26.41
CA ILE A 548 -10.49 18.09 -27.03
C ILE A 548 -9.40 18.32 -25.99
N THR A 549 -9.72 18.92 -24.85
CA THR A 549 -8.71 19.23 -23.81
C THR A 549 -8.12 17.97 -23.17
N ARG A 550 -8.94 16.91 -22.99
CA ARG A 550 -8.46 15.60 -22.51
C ARG A 550 -7.54 14.90 -23.50
N LEU A 551 -7.91 14.86 -24.78
CA LEU A 551 -7.12 14.17 -25.80
C LEU A 551 -5.82 14.89 -26.15
N ILE A 552 -5.80 16.22 -26.21
CA ILE A 552 -4.55 16.96 -26.42
C ILE A 552 -3.67 16.85 -25.16
N GLY A 553 -4.29 16.87 -23.98
CA GLY A 553 -3.60 16.71 -22.69
C GLY A 553 -2.92 15.35 -22.50
N LEU A 554 -3.17 14.35 -23.35
CA LEU A 554 -2.43 13.08 -23.31
C LEU A 554 -0.94 13.26 -23.60
N ASN A 555 -0.56 14.32 -24.32
CA ASN A 555 0.85 14.59 -24.64
C ASN A 555 1.73 14.80 -23.39
N ARG A 556 1.14 15.13 -22.23
CA ARG A 556 1.89 15.24 -20.96
C ARG A 556 2.41 13.91 -20.43
N PHE A 557 1.89 12.79 -20.95
CA PHE A 557 2.33 11.44 -20.62
C PHE A 557 3.24 10.84 -21.71
N ASP A 558 3.64 11.63 -22.71
CA ASP A 558 4.63 11.22 -23.69
C ASP A 558 6.03 11.39 -23.08
N GLU A 559 6.84 10.33 -23.04
CA GLU A 559 8.19 10.35 -22.44
C GLU A 559 9.11 11.40 -23.09
N ASP A 560 8.85 11.76 -24.35
CA ASP A 560 9.61 12.78 -25.07
C ASP A 560 9.12 14.23 -24.79
N SER A 561 8.05 14.40 -24.01
CA SER A 561 7.45 15.69 -23.69
C SER A 561 7.95 16.24 -22.36
N ASN A 562 8.65 17.37 -22.41
CA ASN A 562 8.93 18.19 -21.22
C ASN A 562 7.83 19.24 -20.95
N GLU A 563 6.73 19.21 -21.70
CA GLU A 563 5.62 20.18 -21.55
C GLU A 563 4.54 19.61 -20.63
N ILE A 564 4.27 20.28 -19.52
CA ILE A 564 3.17 19.96 -18.58
C ILE A 564 1.79 20.14 -19.26
N GLU A 565 1.69 21.06 -20.22
CA GLU A 565 0.50 21.24 -21.03
C GLU A 565 0.84 21.69 -22.46
N SER A 566 0.14 21.13 -23.45
CA SER A 566 0.37 21.51 -24.84
C SER A 566 -0.15 22.94 -25.10
N GLU A 567 0.67 23.78 -25.75
CA GLU A 567 0.23 25.11 -26.23
C GLU A 567 -1.05 25.06 -27.08
N GLU A 568 -1.31 23.94 -27.78
CA GLU A 568 -2.53 23.74 -28.55
C GLU A 568 -3.78 23.63 -27.66
N ALA A 569 -3.66 23.09 -26.45
CA ALA A 569 -4.77 22.89 -25.52
C ALA A 569 -5.22 24.21 -24.86
N ILE A 570 -4.30 25.15 -24.62
CA ILE A 570 -4.53 26.35 -23.81
C ILE A 570 -5.76 27.17 -24.25
N PRO A 571 -5.97 27.48 -25.55
CA PRO A 571 -7.17 28.21 -25.96
C PRO A 571 -8.49 27.47 -25.66
N TYR A 572 -8.47 26.14 -25.65
CA TYR A 572 -9.63 25.31 -25.31
C TYR A 572 -9.83 25.24 -23.79
N LEU A 573 -8.75 25.11 -23.02
CA LEU A 573 -8.78 25.12 -21.55
C LEU A 573 -9.32 26.44 -21.00
N ILE A 574 -8.83 27.58 -21.49
CA ILE A 574 -9.35 28.90 -21.13
C ILE A 574 -10.86 28.98 -21.39
N LYS A 575 -11.31 28.50 -22.56
CA LYS A 575 -12.74 28.50 -22.91
C LYS A 575 -13.56 27.60 -21.98
N LEU A 576 -13.03 26.42 -21.66
CA LEU A 576 -13.68 25.47 -20.76
C LEU A 576 -13.81 26.05 -19.35
N ALA A 577 -12.72 26.61 -18.81
CA ALA A 577 -12.68 27.25 -17.50
C ALA A 577 -13.69 28.43 -17.42
N GLU A 578 -13.70 29.31 -18.42
CA GLU A 578 -14.63 30.46 -18.50
C GLU A 578 -16.12 30.04 -18.56
N GLN A 579 -16.43 28.82 -19.02
CA GLN A 579 -17.80 28.36 -19.26
C GLN A 579 -18.34 27.41 -18.20
N THR A 580 -17.48 26.69 -17.47
CA THR A 580 -17.89 25.57 -16.60
C THR A 580 -17.41 25.67 -15.17
N ASN A 581 -16.49 26.59 -14.85
CA ASN A 581 -15.75 26.60 -13.58
C ASN A 581 -15.14 25.23 -13.23
N SER A 582 -14.79 24.42 -14.24
CA SER A 582 -14.20 23.10 -14.05
C SER A 582 -12.90 23.22 -13.24
N SER A 583 -12.84 22.53 -12.10
CA SER A 583 -11.67 22.45 -11.24
C SER A 583 -10.44 22.00 -12.02
N ASP A 584 -10.55 20.90 -12.77
CA ASP A 584 -9.50 20.36 -13.66
C ASP A 584 -8.98 21.39 -14.67
N ALA A 585 -9.88 22.11 -15.35
CA ALA A 585 -9.45 23.13 -16.32
C ALA A 585 -8.73 24.30 -15.63
N LEU A 586 -9.17 24.68 -14.42
CA LEU A 586 -8.58 25.76 -13.65
C LEU A 586 -7.22 25.34 -13.06
N SER A 587 -7.07 24.15 -12.50
CA SER A 587 -5.79 23.66 -11.96
C SER A 587 -4.73 23.54 -13.05
N ARG A 588 -5.07 22.94 -14.20
CA ARG A 588 -4.16 22.84 -15.36
C ARG A 588 -3.71 24.20 -15.88
N LEU A 589 -4.57 25.22 -15.83
CA LEU A 589 -4.17 26.58 -16.19
C LEU A 589 -3.23 27.19 -15.14
N VAL A 590 -3.47 26.95 -13.85
CA VAL A 590 -2.57 27.40 -12.77
C VAL A 590 -1.19 26.75 -12.92
N GLU A 591 -1.12 25.43 -13.09
CA GLU A 591 0.12 24.68 -13.36
C GLU A 591 0.83 25.21 -14.60
N TYR A 592 0.12 25.37 -15.72
CA TYR A 592 0.71 25.90 -16.96
C TYR A 592 1.34 27.29 -16.78
N TYR A 593 0.66 28.20 -16.08
CA TYR A 593 1.20 29.55 -15.86
C TYR A 593 2.26 29.60 -14.74
N TYR A 594 2.28 28.61 -13.84
CA TYR A 594 3.35 28.41 -12.87
C TYR A 594 4.67 28.11 -13.58
N GLU A 595 4.67 27.13 -14.48
CA GLU A 595 5.84 26.73 -15.27
C GLU A 595 6.40 27.86 -16.16
N LEU A 596 5.52 28.72 -16.67
CA LEU A 596 5.94 29.87 -17.48
C LEU A 596 6.48 31.05 -16.63
N GLY A 597 6.34 31.00 -15.31
CA GLY A 597 6.62 32.14 -14.44
C GLY A 597 5.68 33.33 -14.68
N GLU A 598 4.50 33.11 -15.27
CA GLU A 598 3.51 34.15 -15.59
C GLU A 598 2.56 34.40 -14.40
N TRP A 599 3.14 34.92 -13.33
CA TRP A 599 2.51 35.17 -12.03
C TRP A 599 1.15 35.87 -12.05
N ASP A 600 0.96 36.90 -12.88
CA ASP A 600 -0.32 37.62 -12.97
C ASP A 600 -1.46 36.71 -13.48
N MET A 601 -1.13 35.81 -14.41
CA MET A 601 -2.09 34.86 -14.98
C MET A 601 -2.36 33.71 -14.00
N LEU A 602 -1.31 33.22 -13.34
CA LEU A 602 -1.45 32.24 -12.27
C LEU A 602 -2.39 32.75 -11.17
N GLU A 603 -2.15 33.95 -10.63
CA GLU A 603 -2.99 34.55 -9.59
C GLU A 603 -4.45 34.70 -10.04
N HIS A 604 -4.67 35.04 -11.32
CA HIS A 604 -6.02 35.14 -11.88
C HIS A 604 -6.76 33.78 -11.86
N TRP A 605 -6.12 32.73 -12.37
CA TRP A 605 -6.72 31.40 -12.46
C TRP A 605 -6.83 30.72 -11.10
N TYR A 606 -5.85 30.91 -10.21
CA TYR A 606 -5.88 30.39 -8.84
C TYR A 606 -6.99 31.05 -8.02
N ALA A 607 -7.21 32.36 -8.17
CA ALA A 607 -8.34 33.02 -7.51
C ALA A 607 -9.69 32.46 -7.96
N LEU A 608 -9.82 32.06 -9.23
CA LEU A 608 -11.00 31.36 -9.71
C LEU A 608 -11.06 29.92 -9.15
N TYR A 609 -9.95 29.20 -9.14
CA TYR A 609 -9.82 27.87 -8.55
C TYR A 609 -10.30 27.83 -7.10
N ALA A 610 -9.68 28.64 -6.24
CA ALA A 610 -9.95 28.72 -4.80
C ALA A 610 -11.39 29.17 -4.46
N THR A 611 -12.14 29.73 -5.41
CA THR A 611 -13.56 30.08 -5.20
C THR A 611 -14.53 29.00 -5.65
N ASN A 612 -14.09 28.03 -6.46
CA ASN A 612 -14.94 27.00 -7.06
C ASN A 612 -14.58 25.58 -6.61
N VAL A 613 -13.43 25.39 -5.97
CA VAL A 613 -12.96 24.11 -5.43
C VAL A 613 -12.92 24.20 -3.92
N ASP A 614 -13.22 23.08 -3.26
CA ASP A 614 -13.14 22.98 -1.80
C ASP A 614 -11.73 23.28 -1.30
N GLU A 615 -11.65 23.83 -0.09
CA GLU A 615 -10.40 24.32 0.52
C GLU A 615 -9.36 23.21 0.77
N SER A 616 -9.63 21.93 0.52
CA SER A 616 -8.75 20.81 0.88
C SER A 616 -7.72 20.40 -0.18
N ASP A 617 -7.57 21.14 -1.28
CA ASP A 617 -6.54 20.83 -2.29
C ASP A 617 -5.16 21.39 -1.89
N HIS A 618 -4.40 20.57 -1.16
CA HIS A 618 -3.06 20.90 -0.68
C HIS A 618 -2.06 21.12 -1.81
N TYR A 619 -2.16 20.36 -2.90
CA TYR A 619 -1.24 20.46 -4.03
C TYR A 619 -1.34 21.85 -4.68
N MET A 620 -2.55 22.30 -4.99
CA MET A 620 -2.75 23.62 -5.60
C MET A 620 -2.43 24.76 -4.63
N LYS A 621 -2.70 24.59 -3.32
CA LYS A 621 -2.24 25.54 -2.28
C LYS A 621 -0.71 25.60 -2.22
N GLY A 622 -0.04 24.46 -2.35
CA GLY A 622 1.42 24.34 -2.40
C GLY A 622 2.01 25.14 -3.56
N ILE A 623 1.53 24.91 -4.79
CA ILE A 623 1.92 25.69 -5.98
C ILE A 623 1.76 27.19 -5.72
N TYR A 624 0.63 27.60 -5.13
CA TYR A 624 0.39 29.01 -4.82
C TYR A 624 1.34 29.55 -3.75
N ALA A 625 1.62 28.80 -2.68
CA ALA A 625 2.57 29.17 -1.65
C ALA A 625 4.00 29.33 -2.21
N THR A 626 4.44 28.39 -3.04
CA THR A 626 5.72 28.47 -3.76
C THR A 626 5.76 29.67 -4.70
N THR A 627 4.65 29.98 -5.38
CA THR A 627 4.55 31.20 -6.20
C THR A 627 4.72 32.47 -5.36
N LEU A 628 4.05 32.56 -4.21
CA LEU A 628 4.21 33.70 -3.29
C LEU A 628 5.67 33.84 -2.82
N MET A 629 6.34 32.72 -2.56
CA MET A 629 7.76 32.69 -2.19
C MET A 629 8.64 33.23 -3.32
N LYS A 630 8.50 32.73 -4.55
CA LYS A 630 9.23 33.19 -5.75
C LYS A 630 8.99 34.67 -6.09
N GLN A 631 7.83 35.21 -5.71
CA GLN A 631 7.52 36.64 -5.83
C GLN A 631 8.14 37.52 -4.71
N GLY A 632 8.83 36.92 -3.74
CA GLY A 632 9.34 37.60 -2.54
C GLY A 632 8.26 37.99 -1.53
N LYS A 633 7.04 37.45 -1.64
CA LYS A 633 5.94 37.65 -0.67
C LYS A 633 6.05 36.63 0.48
N LEU A 634 7.22 36.58 1.12
CA LEU A 634 7.61 35.52 2.06
C LEU A 634 6.67 35.35 3.26
N ASP A 635 6.16 36.45 3.84
CA ASP A 635 5.19 36.38 4.94
C ASP A 635 3.91 35.63 4.54
N ALA A 636 3.39 35.88 3.34
CA ALA A 636 2.17 35.24 2.85
C ALA A 636 2.43 33.77 2.45
N ALA A 637 3.60 33.49 1.88
CA ALA A 637 4.03 32.12 1.57
C ALA A 637 4.14 31.29 2.86
N LYS A 638 4.82 31.82 3.89
CA LYS A 638 4.95 31.21 5.21
C LYS A 638 3.60 30.90 5.85
N ASP A 639 2.69 31.89 5.88
CA ASP A 639 1.35 31.69 6.45
C ASP A 639 0.58 30.59 5.69
N THR A 640 0.78 30.49 4.37
CA THR A 640 0.11 29.47 3.54
C THR A 640 0.71 28.09 3.75
N PHE A 641 2.05 27.95 3.79
CA PHE A 641 2.69 26.67 4.09
C PHE A 641 2.33 26.20 5.49
N ALA A 642 2.37 27.07 6.51
CA ALA A 642 1.96 26.71 7.85
C ALA A 642 0.50 26.24 7.90
N ALA A 643 -0.41 26.88 7.16
CA ALA A 643 -1.80 26.43 7.08
C ALA A 643 -1.93 25.04 6.42
N ILE A 644 -1.16 24.74 5.36
CA ILE A 644 -1.14 23.42 4.72
C ILE A 644 -0.74 22.33 5.73
N MET A 645 0.32 22.59 6.52
CA MET A 645 0.86 21.64 7.52
C MET A 645 -0.06 21.41 8.72
N GLU A 646 -0.96 22.35 9.01
CA GLU A 646 -1.96 22.23 10.08
C GLU A 646 -3.26 21.58 9.61
N GLU A 647 -3.54 21.61 8.30
CA GLU A 647 -4.78 21.07 7.74
C GLU A 647 -4.70 19.54 7.51
N ARG A 648 -3.53 18.96 7.22
CA ARG A 648 -3.30 17.50 7.04
C ARG A 648 -1.84 17.11 7.28
N GLY A 649 -1.58 15.82 7.55
CA GLY A 649 -0.26 15.27 7.92
C GLY A 649 0.73 15.04 6.78
N ASN A 650 0.36 15.31 5.51
CA ASN A 650 1.32 15.30 4.41
C ASN A 650 2.19 16.56 4.47
N ASN A 651 3.40 16.40 4.99
CA ASN A 651 4.35 17.49 5.22
C ASN A 651 5.45 17.56 4.14
N ASP A 652 5.17 17.10 2.91
CA ASP A 652 6.07 17.16 1.74
C ASP A 652 6.61 18.57 1.47
N LEU A 653 5.84 19.62 1.75
CA LEU A 653 6.25 21.02 1.55
C LEU A 653 6.91 21.67 2.77
N VAL A 654 7.23 20.92 3.83
CA VAL A 654 7.82 21.50 5.07
C VAL A 654 9.18 22.13 4.80
N GLY A 655 9.95 21.59 3.85
CA GLY A 655 11.24 22.14 3.41
C GLY A 655 11.16 23.62 3.03
N TYR A 656 10.15 24.02 2.27
CA TYR A 656 9.94 25.42 1.87
C TYR A 656 9.61 26.33 3.06
N TRP A 657 8.81 25.86 4.01
CA TRP A 657 8.54 26.62 5.23
C TRP A 657 9.82 26.81 6.06
N LEU A 658 10.59 25.74 6.26
CA LEU A 658 11.87 25.79 6.97
C LEU A 658 12.86 26.75 6.28
N ALA A 659 12.90 26.75 4.94
CA ALA A 659 13.72 27.67 4.16
C ALA A 659 13.32 29.13 4.43
N ILE A 660 12.03 29.48 4.45
CA ILE A 660 11.60 30.85 4.75
C ILE A 660 11.99 31.26 6.18
N GLU A 661 11.81 30.38 7.17
CA GLU A 661 12.21 30.63 8.56
C GLU A 661 13.73 30.81 8.71
N LEU A 662 14.52 30.01 7.98
CA LEU A 662 15.97 30.14 7.89
C LEU A 662 16.40 31.46 7.23
N TYR A 663 15.69 31.92 6.21
CA TYR A 663 15.96 33.21 5.58
C TYR A 663 15.65 34.39 6.52
N GLU A 664 14.52 34.34 7.23
CA GLU A 664 13.99 35.48 8.01
C GLU A 664 14.74 35.80 9.32
N GLY A 665 15.66 34.96 9.77
CA GLY A 665 16.34 35.19 11.05
C GLY A 665 15.93 34.22 12.16
N THR A 666 15.01 33.27 11.92
CA THR A 666 14.50 32.39 12.98
C THR A 666 15.61 31.52 13.55
N ASN A 667 15.55 31.32 14.86
CA ASN A 667 16.58 30.57 15.57
C ASN A 667 16.42 29.07 15.31
N PHE A 668 17.53 28.33 15.23
CA PHE A 668 17.52 26.88 14.97
C PHE A 668 16.67 26.06 15.95
N THR A 669 16.41 26.53 17.18
CA THR A 669 15.58 25.76 18.13
C THR A 669 14.12 25.78 17.72
N ASN A 670 13.61 26.91 17.22
CA ASN A 670 12.24 27.00 16.71
C ASN A 670 12.10 26.25 15.38
N ILE A 671 13.11 26.34 14.50
CA ILE A 671 13.10 25.63 13.21
C ILE A 671 13.11 24.11 13.44
N LEU A 672 13.87 23.65 14.43
CA LEU A 672 13.83 22.24 14.87
C LEU A 672 12.47 21.82 15.44
N ASP A 673 11.73 22.73 16.05
CA ASP A 673 10.40 22.45 16.58
C ASP A 673 9.41 22.22 15.44
N ILE A 674 9.48 23.06 14.40
CA ILE A 674 8.70 22.92 13.16
C ILE A 674 9.02 21.58 12.49
N ALA A 675 10.30 21.30 12.22
CA ALA A 675 10.72 20.08 11.53
C ALA A 675 10.37 18.78 12.29
N LYS A 676 10.21 18.86 13.62
CA LYS A 676 9.79 17.73 14.45
C LYS A 676 8.28 17.56 14.52
N THR A 677 7.55 18.67 14.51
CA THR A 677 6.08 18.66 14.59
C THR A 677 5.47 18.27 13.26
N HIS A 678 6.15 18.59 12.15
CA HIS A 678 5.72 18.32 10.79
C HIS A 678 6.75 17.48 10.03
N PRO A 679 7.00 16.22 10.44
CA PRO A 679 7.92 15.35 9.73
C PRO A 679 7.34 14.96 8.37
N GLU A 680 8.18 14.92 7.35
CA GLU A 680 7.81 14.41 6.04
C GLU A 680 7.70 12.87 6.10
N ARG A 681 6.59 12.34 5.59
CA ARG A 681 6.25 10.91 5.65
C ARG A 681 5.72 10.42 4.29
N PRO A 682 6.55 10.38 3.23
CA PRO A 682 6.09 9.97 1.90
C PRO A 682 5.74 8.48 1.88
N PHE A 683 4.86 8.05 0.96
CA PHE A 683 4.40 6.65 0.83
C PHE A 683 5.18 5.83 -0.22
N ALA A 684 6.21 6.37 -0.90
CA ALA A 684 6.98 5.57 -1.88
C ALA A 684 8.42 6.07 -2.16
N GLU A 685 8.86 7.17 -1.57
CA GLU A 685 10.10 7.86 -1.95
C GLU A 685 11.09 7.97 -0.79
N ALA A 686 12.35 8.28 -1.13
CA ALA A 686 13.40 8.49 -0.14
C ALA A 686 13.03 9.66 0.79
N LYS A 687 12.85 9.35 2.08
CA LYS A 687 12.47 10.32 3.09
C LYS A 687 13.53 11.40 3.29
N VAL A 688 13.10 12.67 3.30
CA VAL A 688 13.94 13.79 3.74
C VAL A 688 13.80 14.00 5.26
N ASP A 689 14.86 13.69 6.02
CA ASP A 689 14.91 13.97 7.47
C ASP A 689 15.33 15.42 7.73
N TRP A 690 14.37 16.33 7.57
CA TRP A 690 14.53 17.76 7.86
C TRP A 690 15.03 18.01 9.28
N THR A 691 14.57 17.23 10.27
CA THR A 691 15.01 17.38 11.66
C THR A 691 16.51 17.18 11.78
N ARG A 692 17.05 16.10 11.20
CA ARG A 692 18.49 15.82 11.21
C ARG A 692 19.29 16.86 10.45
N MET A 693 18.80 17.33 9.29
CA MET A 693 19.48 18.38 8.52
C MET A 693 19.61 19.68 9.31
N ILE A 694 18.51 20.15 9.91
CA ILE A 694 18.53 21.37 10.74
C ILE A 694 19.44 21.20 11.96
N GLN A 695 19.51 20.00 12.56
CA GLN A 695 20.47 19.73 13.66
C GLN A 695 21.92 19.79 13.18
N ALA A 696 22.21 19.25 12.00
CA ALA A 696 23.54 19.30 11.40
C ALA A 696 23.96 20.74 11.09
N MET A 697 23.08 21.54 10.48
CA MET A 697 23.31 22.97 10.23
C MET A 697 23.54 23.75 11.53
N LYS A 698 22.74 23.48 12.57
CA LYS A 698 22.94 24.11 13.89
C LYS A 698 24.33 23.83 14.44
N LYS A 699 24.85 22.61 14.27
CA LYS A 699 26.20 22.24 14.70
C LYS A 699 27.27 22.91 13.83
N GLU A 700 27.10 22.86 12.51
CA GLU A 700 28.00 23.49 11.52
C GLU A 700 28.12 25.00 11.74
N SER A 701 27.03 25.68 12.10
CA SER A 701 27.00 27.13 12.35
C SER A 701 27.98 27.63 13.42
N VAL A 702 28.48 26.73 14.29
CA VAL A 702 29.48 27.06 15.32
C VAL A 702 30.89 27.18 14.72
N ASP A 703 31.15 26.47 13.63
CA ASP A 703 32.48 26.35 13.02
C ASP A 703 32.75 27.43 11.95
N PHE A 704 31.71 28.12 11.47
CA PHE A 704 31.79 29.14 10.41
C PHE A 704 31.36 30.54 10.88
N GLU A 705 32.26 31.53 10.76
CA GLU A 705 31.92 32.95 11.00
C GLU A 705 31.13 33.49 9.80
N GLY A 706 29.96 34.10 10.04
CA GLY A 706 29.10 34.60 8.97
C GLY A 706 28.12 33.57 8.38
N TYR A 707 28.00 32.39 8.99
CA TYR A 707 27.09 31.32 8.53
C TYR A 707 25.65 31.79 8.29
N ARG A 708 25.16 32.73 9.09
CA ARG A 708 23.81 33.32 8.91
C ARG A 708 23.69 34.09 7.60
N ASP A 709 24.69 34.91 7.30
CA ASP A 709 24.71 35.73 6.10
C ASP A 709 24.82 34.81 4.86
N GLU A 710 25.50 33.68 4.99
CA GLU A 710 25.58 32.65 3.94
C GLU A 710 24.23 31.96 3.71
N ILE A 711 23.54 31.53 4.78
CA ILE A 711 22.17 30.97 4.67
C ILE A 711 21.25 31.95 3.94
N GLU A 712 21.25 33.23 4.36
CA GLU A 712 20.43 34.27 3.72
C GLU A 712 20.79 34.40 2.24
N HIS A 713 22.08 34.43 1.91
CA HIS A 713 22.54 34.54 0.52
C HIS A 713 22.08 33.37 -0.35
N VAL A 714 22.28 32.12 0.08
CA VAL A 714 21.97 30.95 -0.76
C VAL A 714 20.47 30.72 -0.91
N LEU A 715 19.69 31.04 0.13
CA LEU A 715 18.24 31.01 0.05
C LEU A 715 17.69 32.15 -0.82
N ASP A 716 18.34 33.32 -0.83
CA ASP A 716 18.01 34.41 -1.76
C ASP A 716 18.20 33.95 -3.22
N LEU A 717 19.32 33.26 -3.52
CA LEU A 717 19.56 32.67 -4.84
C LEU A 717 18.47 31.66 -5.21
N PHE A 718 18.09 30.79 -4.27
CA PHE A 718 17.03 29.81 -4.47
C PHE A 718 15.68 30.46 -4.74
N PHE A 719 15.24 31.44 -3.93
CA PHE A 719 13.96 32.13 -4.13
C PHE A 719 13.91 32.96 -5.41
N GLN A 720 15.06 33.40 -5.93
CA GLN A 720 15.18 34.15 -7.18
C GLN A 720 15.45 33.28 -8.40
N GLU A 721 15.46 31.95 -8.24
CA GLU A 721 15.70 30.96 -9.30
C GLU A 721 17.09 31.16 -9.98
N GLU A 722 18.08 31.63 -9.23
CA GLU A 722 19.45 31.86 -9.70
C GLU A 722 20.30 30.55 -9.63
N TYR A 723 19.76 29.47 -10.20
CA TYR A 723 20.33 28.10 -10.08
C TYR A 723 21.76 27.96 -10.59
N GLU A 724 22.17 28.73 -11.61
CA GLU A 724 23.56 28.74 -12.10
C GLU A 724 24.54 29.24 -11.04
N GLU A 725 24.13 30.22 -10.22
CA GLU A 725 24.95 30.76 -9.13
C GLU A 725 24.90 29.84 -7.91
N LEU A 726 23.73 29.25 -7.63
CA LEU A 726 23.57 28.26 -6.57
C LEU A 726 24.44 27.00 -6.82
N GLU A 727 24.50 26.50 -8.05
CA GLU A 727 25.35 25.35 -8.39
C GLU A 727 26.84 25.68 -8.26
N GLN A 728 27.26 26.90 -8.68
CA GLN A 728 28.63 27.35 -8.46
C GLN A 728 28.99 27.45 -6.97
N TRP A 729 28.03 27.88 -6.14
CA TRP A 729 28.19 27.88 -4.69
C TRP A 729 28.36 26.45 -4.16
N ARG A 730 27.51 25.50 -4.57
CA ARG A 730 27.61 24.07 -4.18
C ARG A 730 28.96 23.47 -4.52
N GLU A 731 29.50 23.73 -5.72
CA GLU A 731 30.81 23.21 -6.13
C GLU A 731 31.99 23.77 -5.31
N THR A 732 31.81 24.90 -4.62
CA THR A 732 32.91 25.65 -3.98
C THR A 732 32.80 25.77 -2.47
N THR A 733 31.64 25.48 -1.88
CA THR A 733 31.40 25.56 -0.45
C THR A 733 32.13 24.48 0.34
N ASP A 734 32.46 24.77 1.59
CA ASP A 734 32.92 23.79 2.59
C ASP A 734 31.89 23.58 3.71
N MET A 735 30.68 24.13 3.54
CA MET A 735 29.54 24.02 4.45
C MET A 735 28.63 22.83 4.08
N GLY A 736 29.12 21.62 4.34
CA GLY A 736 28.44 20.39 3.92
C GLY A 736 27.02 20.22 4.45
N ALA A 737 26.68 20.70 5.65
CA ALA A 737 25.30 20.55 6.16
C ALA A 737 24.33 21.52 5.48
N LEU A 738 24.76 22.76 5.19
CA LEU A 738 23.97 23.70 4.39
C LEU A 738 23.85 23.22 2.93
N GLU A 739 24.90 22.65 2.36
CA GLU A 739 24.88 22.06 1.02
C GLU A 739 23.85 20.93 0.92
N THR A 740 23.85 19.98 1.86
CA THR A 740 22.85 18.90 1.91
C THR A 740 21.43 19.44 2.07
N PHE A 741 21.23 20.47 2.90
CA PHE A 741 19.91 21.10 3.03
C PHE A 741 19.44 21.71 1.71
N MET A 742 20.31 22.42 0.99
CA MET A 742 19.98 23.02 -0.30
C MET A 742 19.74 21.97 -1.39
N GLU A 743 20.49 20.87 -1.37
CA GLU A 743 20.29 19.74 -2.29
C GLU A 743 18.89 19.14 -2.11
N SER A 744 18.50 18.82 -0.87
CA SER A 744 17.16 18.28 -0.62
C SER A 744 16.05 19.29 -0.88
N LEU A 745 16.29 20.60 -0.68
CA LEU A 745 15.32 21.63 -1.04
C LEU A 745 15.08 21.72 -2.55
N LEU A 746 16.11 21.47 -3.36
CA LEU A 746 16.02 21.43 -4.82
C LEU A 746 15.37 20.14 -5.34
N GLU A 747 15.38 19.05 -4.56
CA GLU A 747 14.67 17.80 -4.90
C GLU A 747 13.16 17.88 -4.64
N VAL A 748 12.72 18.83 -3.81
CA VAL A 748 11.29 19.12 -3.54
C VAL A 748 10.68 20.02 -4.64
N GLU A 749 11.50 20.62 -5.50
CA GLU A 749 11.10 21.46 -6.63
C GLU A 749 10.92 20.65 -7.91
#